data_AF-A0A3D5N6C0-F1
#
_entry.id   AF-A0A3D5N6C0-F1
#
_cell.length_a   1.000
_cell.length_b   1.000
_cell.length_c   1.000
_cell.angle_alpha   90.00
_cell.angle_beta   90.00
_cell.angle_gamma   90.00
#
_symmetry.space_group_name_H-M   'P 1'
#
loop_
_entity.id
_entity.type
_entity.pdbx_description
1 polymer ?
#
loop_
_entity_poly.entity_id
_entity_poly.type
_entity_poly.pdbx_seq_one_letter_code
_entity_poly.pdbx_strand_id
1 'polypeptide(L)'
;AKNGPRQHVVAGDIASIDRLENHLKATGKSGRRLVVSRAFHSDLMDPILAAFRDEVATISLHAPNIPIQSNLTGEWLTDEDATNPDYWVRHLRHGVRFADNIHGLLSSAPTGLFIECGPGQTATRLAAVNGVKAEHCIALQSASPPESTAGKMLRGQDALAHGLATIWAHGAQLAFSSKTTGSAEPQQQPAQTSNDEEDLKPGPIVSAFPAHPAVEGQWLARRDQPANNSHHIIVSFRLPLNTDFKDAKRAIEQVIERHDALRSTFDEHQGQLQHRVHATMPVPIRELDRVEDIRIGLFDLRNGPLARVGYIAQNSSRPPILALAIDHMCFDGQSAPTLELAFLDALNGIEKPRPETAQSIARRGHEDLAGNRGQTGKHFWKERSELLLEAPVPGGSDATHPGRSTRLFKKLSSQQVDAFTTLSRHIKTATPTAIWNALILAVIARHKEHGVAVLGQPFSGRHGPDNQQIIGCFANVLPIAIKVDLQAGFNVLVGTVAREILSMLDIQDYPLSRLIKDLSQMAKTPVDLPFDAVSTIEINEDIDDINDIDFGAGKFPLMATLLKCGAGTFIAIEYKTSVYGPHWAERFAERLLSFLGSLATDPDKPLGEIDILPNDERQFLIEDLNATHSQYPRDTGLGELLALRIQDPACANRIAISDGKTKISYRDLGMLLSEIATKLDEIGVQPGQTVALATERNTDAIIAILSLVWHGNAYLPIDKSLPANAIADLMDECGAHTLLCSPHEQDRLAELAARFNVAALPTAQANGATAKFESPAKRSGDDLAYVMFTSGSTGKPKGVLVPNRAVARLVLNNLALPFGDSDVVAQAASLGFDAATLEIWAPLLNGGRLHVLDNEALFNLSTLSTTLADAGVTTMWMTASLFNLIADETPESFKSLKRLMSGGEALSPAHLRKVRAACPDVMLINGYGPTENTTFTCTHLITENDLRTGHIPIGKPIGNTRIYVVDGDGQLAPVDVWGELYAAGDGLALGYTGAPERTEKS
;
A
#
# COMPACT_ATOMS: atom_id res chain seq x y z
N ALA A 1 -16.10 -23.15 -2.40
CA ALA A 1 -15.78 -23.91 -3.62
C ALA A 1 -16.71 -25.12 -3.82
N LYS A 2 -18.04 -24.96 -3.78
CA LYS A 2 -18.74 -24.94 -5.05
C LYS A 2 -18.01 -24.04 -6.00
N ASN A 3 -17.50 -24.72 -7.00
CA ASN A 3 -17.73 -24.33 -8.37
C ASN A 3 -19.26 -24.19 -8.62
N GLY A 4 -20.00 -23.15 -8.18
CA GLY A 4 -21.46 -22.98 -8.45
C GLY A 4 -22.38 -22.36 -7.34
N PRO A 5 -23.61 -21.92 -7.65
CA PRO A 5 -24.41 -21.02 -6.79
C PRO A 5 -25.17 -21.63 -5.57
N ARG A 6 -24.90 -22.88 -5.15
CA ARG A 6 -25.71 -23.58 -4.10
C ARG A 6 -24.98 -24.53 -3.08
N GLN A 7 -23.66 -24.51 -2.80
CA GLN A 7 -22.76 -25.73 -2.55
C GLN A 7 -21.29 -25.43 -2.15
N HIS A 8 -20.94 -24.47 -1.29
CA HIS A 8 -19.55 -23.99 -1.18
C HIS A 8 -18.55 -24.90 -0.38
N VAL A 9 -17.43 -25.38 -0.98
CA VAL A 9 -16.26 -26.02 -0.30
C VAL A 9 -15.31 -24.98 0.27
N VAL A 10 -15.11 -24.97 1.57
CA VAL A 10 -14.23 -24.03 2.26
C VAL A 10 -13.08 -24.84 2.84
N ALA A 11 -11.84 -24.41 2.62
CA ALA A 11 -10.64 -25.04 3.15
C ALA A 11 -9.92 -24.05 4.07
N GLY A 12 -9.30 -24.56 5.14
CA GLY A 12 -8.66 -23.77 6.17
C GLY A 12 -8.08 -24.67 7.25
N ASP A 13 -7.42 -24.10 8.24
CA ASP A 13 -6.91 -24.85 9.38
C ASP A 13 -8.06 -25.55 10.15
N ILE A 14 -7.71 -26.61 10.88
CA ILE A 14 -8.68 -27.47 11.57
C ILE A 14 -9.59 -26.65 12.50
N ALA A 15 -9.03 -25.69 13.25
CA ALA A 15 -9.80 -24.87 14.19
C ALA A 15 -10.80 -23.96 13.45
N SER A 16 -10.43 -23.43 12.29
CA SER A 16 -11.33 -22.64 11.45
C SER A 16 -12.44 -23.46 10.79
N ILE A 17 -12.15 -24.70 10.36
CA ILE A 17 -13.17 -25.61 9.83
C ILE A 17 -14.11 -26.10 10.94
N ASP A 18 -13.60 -26.36 12.15
CA ASP A 18 -14.40 -26.73 13.32
C ASP A 18 -15.39 -25.63 13.69
N ARG A 19 -14.93 -24.36 13.70
CA ARG A 19 -15.79 -23.19 13.92
C ARG A 19 -16.87 -23.07 12.86
N LEU A 20 -16.52 -23.26 11.58
CA LEU A 20 -17.48 -23.21 10.47
C LEU A 20 -18.52 -24.33 10.57
N GLU A 21 -18.13 -25.55 10.91
CA GLU A 21 -19.04 -26.68 11.09
C GLU A 21 -20.02 -26.48 12.23
N ASN A 22 -19.53 -25.97 13.37
CA ASN A 22 -20.36 -25.66 14.51
C ASN A 22 -21.38 -24.56 14.17
N HIS A 23 -20.97 -23.54 13.42
CA HIS A 23 -21.85 -22.49 12.94
C HIS A 23 -22.90 -23.00 11.93
N LEU A 24 -22.52 -23.87 10.99
CA LEU A 24 -23.44 -24.47 10.02
C LEU A 24 -24.47 -25.39 10.70
N LYS A 25 -24.04 -26.21 11.67
CA LYS A 25 -24.95 -27.03 12.50
C LYS A 25 -25.92 -26.18 13.31
N ALA A 26 -25.43 -25.11 13.94
CA ALA A 26 -26.26 -24.20 14.75
C ALA A 26 -27.31 -23.45 13.92
N THR A 27 -27.04 -23.23 12.63
CA THR A 27 -27.95 -22.52 11.70
C THR A 27 -28.85 -23.45 10.89
N GLY A 28 -28.90 -24.75 11.24
CA GLY A 28 -29.75 -25.74 10.56
C GLY A 28 -29.34 -26.03 9.12
N LYS A 29 -28.13 -25.62 8.71
CA LYS A 29 -27.59 -25.83 7.37
C LYS A 29 -26.79 -27.13 7.36
N SER A 30 -27.10 -28.02 6.42
CA SER A 30 -26.37 -29.27 6.28
C SER A 30 -25.01 -29.02 5.64
N GLY A 31 -23.95 -29.29 6.40
CA GLY A 31 -22.57 -29.35 5.92
C GLY A 31 -22.02 -30.74 6.17
N ARG A 32 -21.14 -31.22 5.28
CA ARG A 32 -20.42 -32.47 5.47
C ARG A 32 -18.93 -32.15 5.54
N ARG A 33 -18.30 -32.50 6.66
CA ARG A 33 -16.83 -32.49 6.72
C ARG A 33 -16.31 -33.47 5.70
N LEU A 34 -15.47 -32.97 4.82
CA LEU A 34 -14.65 -33.81 3.97
C LEU A 34 -13.23 -33.69 4.52
N VAL A 35 -12.77 -34.73 5.21
CA VAL A 35 -11.33 -34.90 5.46
C VAL A 35 -10.75 -35.39 4.15
N VAL A 36 -10.42 -34.45 3.27
CA VAL A 36 -9.85 -34.78 1.96
C VAL A 36 -8.37 -34.42 1.97
N SER A 37 -7.53 -35.42 1.80
CA SER A 37 -6.14 -35.24 1.35
C SER A 37 -6.06 -34.80 -0.13
N ARG A 38 -7.20 -34.38 -0.75
CA ARG A 38 -7.46 -34.53 -2.20
C ARG A 38 -8.35 -33.53 -2.96
N ALA A 39 -8.05 -33.30 -4.24
CA ALA A 39 -8.81 -32.47 -5.20
C ALA A 39 -9.52 -33.29 -6.32
N PHE A 40 -10.78 -33.00 -6.69
CA PHE A 40 -11.55 -33.71 -7.76
C PHE A 40 -12.50 -32.79 -8.56
N HIS A 41 -12.96 -33.22 -9.75
CA HIS A 41 -13.93 -32.47 -10.58
C HIS A 41 -15.40 -32.76 -10.20
N SER A 42 -16.28 -31.79 -10.49
CA SER A 42 -17.73 -31.83 -10.23
C SER A 42 -18.46 -32.98 -10.95
N ASP A 43 -19.62 -33.39 -10.41
CA ASP A 43 -20.55 -34.35 -10.99
C ASP A 43 -21.09 -33.93 -12.37
N LEU A 44 -20.93 -32.65 -12.73
CA LEU A 44 -21.22 -32.15 -14.08
C LEU A 44 -20.33 -32.76 -15.18
N MET A 45 -19.27 -33.50 -14.83
CA MET A 45 -18.43 -34.25 -15.77
C MET A 45 -19.03 -35.61 -16.13
N ASP A 46 -20.04 -36.11 -15.41
CA ASP A 46 -20.64 -37.43 -15.65
C ASP A 46 -21.10 -37.66 -17.11
N PRO A 47 -21.70 -36.66 -17.81
CA PRO A 47 -22.14 -36.84 -19.19
C PRO A 47 -20.99 -37.09 -20.19
N ILE A 48 -19.75 -36.70 -19.84
CA ILE A 48 -18.60 -36.83 -20.75
C ILE A 48 -17.72 -38.05 -20.44
N LEU A 49 -17.93 -38.76 -19.33
CA LEU A 49 -17.03 -39.85 -18.90
C LEU A 49 -17.01 -41.02 -19.89
N ALA A 50 -18.16 -41.36 -20.47
CA ALA A 50 -18.26 -42.43 -21.46
C ALA A 50 -17.52 -42.06 -22.75
N ALA A 51 -17.75 -40.86 -23.27
CA ALA A 51 -17.05 -40.37 -24.47
C ALA A 51 -15.53 -40.24 -24.24
N PHE A 52 -15.11 -39.78 -23.06
CA PHE A 52 -13.71 -39.71 -22.68
C PHE A 52 -13.08 -41.10 -22.57
N ARG A 53 -13.79 -42.08 -21.98
CA ARG A 53 -13.34 -43.47 -21.91
C ARG A 53 -13.10 -44.05 -23.30
N ASP A 54 -14.06 -43.87 -24.19
CA ASP A 54 -13.99 -44.39 -25.55
C ASP A 54 -12.80 -43.78 -26.31
N GLU A 55 -12.57 -42.47 -26.15
CA GLU A 55 -11.41 -41.79 -26.74
C GLU A 55 -10.08 -42.29 -26.15
N VAL A 56 -9.96 -42.43 -24.83
CA VAL A 56 -8.74 -42.97 -24.19
C VAL A 56 -8.49 -44.41 -24.61
N ALA A 57 -9.54 -45.20 -24.83
CA ALA A 57 -9.41 -46.57 -25.33
C ALA A 57 -8.87 -46.65 -26.78
N THR A 58 -8.90 -45.55 -27.53
CA THR A 58 -8.24 -45.47 -28.85
C THR A 58 -6.72 -45.23 -28.75
N ILE A 59 -6.23 -44.80 -27.58
CA ILE A 59 -4.81 -44.49 -27.34
C ILE A 59 -4.09 -45.76 -26.87
N SER A 60 -2.95 -46.08 -27.49
CA SER A 60 -2.07 -47.15 -27.01
C SER A 60 -1.25 -46.69 -25.79
N LEU A 61 -1.76 -46.99 -24.60
CA LEU A 61 -1.10 -46.71 -23.33
C LEU A 61 -0.05 -47.79 -23.00
N HIS A 62 1.07 -47.37 -22.43
CA HIS A 62 2.16 -48.25 -22.00
C HIS A 62 2.46 -48.03 -20.52
N ALA A 63 2.87 -49.09 -19.83
CA ALA A 63 3.33 -48.99 -18.46
C ALA A 63 4.54 -48.04 -18.34
N PRO A 64 4.62 -47.20 -17.30
CA PRO A 64 5.71 -46.25 -17.16
C PRO A 64 7.02 -46.96 -16.80
N ASN A 65 8.10 -46.59 -17.48
CA ASN A 65 9.44 -47.12 -17.21
C ASN A 65 10.06 -46.58 -15.90
N ILE A 66 9.41 -45.58 -15.29
CA ILE A 66 9.75 -45.03 -13.98
C ILE A 66 8.61 -45.32 -13.01
N PRO A 67 8.89 -45.68 -11.75
CA PRO A 67 7.85 -45.83 -10.74
C PRO A 67 7.08 -44.51 -10.58
N ILE A 68 5.78 -44.54 -10.83
CA ILE A 68 4.90 -43.39 -10.66
C ILE A 68 4.02 -43.64 -9.45
N GLN A 69 3.98 -42.71 -8.51
CA GLN A 69 3.00 -42.78 -7.43
C GLN A 69 1.66 -42.22 -7.91
N SER A 70 0.62 -43.05 -7.84
CA SER A 70 -0.69 -42.74 -8.38
C SER A 70 -1.39 -41.70 -7.50
N ASN A 71 -1.58 -40.52 -8.06
CA ASN A 71 -2.42 -39.47 -7.50
C ASN A 71 -3.86 -39.93 -7.26
N LEU A 72 -4.33 -41.04 -7.82
CA LEU A 72 -5.68 -41.56 -7.58
C LEU A 72 -5.75 -42.53 -6.38
N THR A 73 -4.74 -43.38 -6.23
CA THR A 73 -4.77 -44.52 -5.29
C THR A 73 -3.93 -44.29 -4.04
N GLY A 74 -2.93 -43.41 -4.08
CA GLY A 74 -2.03 -43.19 -2.93
C GLY A 74 -0.80 -44.09 -2.95
N GLU A 75 -0.84 -45.10 -3.83
CA GLU A 75 0.11 -46.20 -3.93
C GLU A 75 0.88 -46.09 -5.26
N TRP A 76 1.91 -46.92 -5.44
CA TRP A 76 2.57 -47.06 -6.74
C TRP A 76 1.57 -47.47 -7.83
N LEU A 77 1.60 -46.77 -8.97
CA LEU A 77 0.79 -47.06 -10.13
C LEU A 77 1.20 -48.43 -10.71
N THR A 78 0.23 -49.32 -10.88
CA THR A 78 0.47 -50.63 -11.49
C THR A 78 0.41 -50.55 -13.01
N ASP A 79 1.07 -51.47 -13.70
CA ASP A 79 1.03 -51.58 -15.16
C ASP A 79 -0.39 -51.78 -15.68
N GLU A 80 -1.20 -52.53 -14.94
CA GLU A 80 -2.62 -52.75 -15.25
C GLU A 80 -3.42 -51.46 -15.15
N ASP A 81 -3.26 -50.67 -14.08
CA ASP A 81 -3.93 -49.37 -13.95
C ASP A 81 -3.42 -48.36 -14.99
N ALA A 82 -2.11 -48.32 -15.26
CA ALA A 82 -1.52 -47.37 -16.22
C ALA A 82 -2.05 -47.57 -17.65
N THR A 83 -2.33 -48.83 -18.02
CA THR A 83 -2.79 -49.21 -19.36
C THR A 83 -4.30 -49.35 -19.49
N ASN A 84 -5.05 -49.21 -18.38
CA ASN A 84 -6.49 -49.35 -18.38
C ASN A 84 -7.20 -47.97 -18.55
N PRO A 85 -7.99 -47.76 -19.62
CA PRO A 85 -8.76 -46.52 -19.81
C PRO A 85 -9.66 -46.16 -18.61
N ASP A 86 -10.19 -47.15 -17.89
CA ASP A 86 -11.05 -46.92 -16.72
C ASP A 86 -10.30 -46.28 -15.55
N TYR A 87 -8.99 -46.49 -15.42
CA TYR A 87 -8.17 -45.78 -14.44
C TYR A 87 -8.14 -44.26 -14.73
N TRP A 88 -7.94 -43.89 -15.98
CA TRP A 88 -7.87 -42.49 -16.40
C TRP A 88 -9.23 -41.78 -16.34
N VAL A 89 -10.32 -42.50 -16.62
CA VAL A 89 -11.69 -41.99 -16.44
C VAL A 89 -11.97 -41.72 -14.95
N ARG A 90 -11.55 -42.63 -14.05
CA ARG A 90 -11.67 -42.41 -12.59
C ARG A 90 -10.91 -41.16 -12.14
N HIS A 91 -9.79 -40.84 -12.78
CA HIS A 91 -8.98 -39.65 -12.47
C HIS A 91 -9.73 -38.32 -12.70
N LEU A 92 -10.79 -38.30 -13.54
CA LEU A 92 -11.65 -37.12 -13.70
C LEU A 92 -12.55 -36.89 -12.48
N ARG A 93 -12.98 -37.94 -11.79
CA ARG A 93 -14.03 -37.86 -10.76
C ARG A 93 -13.53 -38.05 -9.34
N HIS A 94 -12.44 -38.76 -9.18
CA HIS A 94 -11.91 -39.12 -7.87
C HIS A 94 -10.82 -38.14 -7.42
N GLY A 95 -10.69 -38.00 -6.10
CA GLY A 95 -9.75 -37.08 -5.48
C GLY A 95 -8.28 -37.45 -5.68
N VAL A 96 -7.46 -36.45 -6.02
CA VAL A 96 -5.99 -36.49 -6.03
C VAL A 96 -5.38 -36.67 -4.63
N ARG A 97 -4.79 -37.81 -4.30
CA ARG A 97 -4.20 -38.15 -2.98
C ARG A 97 -2.86 -37.48 -2.68
N PHE A 98 -2.76 -36.15 -2.76
CA PHE A 98 -1.45 -35.48 -2.66
C PHE A 98 -0.71 -35.74 -1.33
N ALA A 99 -1.38 -35.54 -0.19
CA ALA A 99 -0.75 -35.78 1.11
C ALA A 99 -0.42 -37.27 1.34
N ASP A 100 -1.30 -38.17 0.92
CA ASP A 100 -1.08 -39.62 1.03
C ASP A 100 0.14 -40.03 0.18
N ASN A 101 0.33 -39.42 -0.99
CA ASN A 101 1.49 -39.64 -1.85
C ASN A 101 2.78 -39.14 -1.23
N ILE A 102 2.80 -37.93 -0.67
CA ILE A 102 3.98 -37.41 0.02
C ILE A 102 4.34 -38.30 1.22
N HIS A 103 3.36 -38.75 2.00
CA HIS A 103 3.60 -39.67 3.10
C HIS A 103 4.09 -41.06 2.64
N GLY A 104 3.56 -41.60 1.54
CA GLY A 104 4.04 -42.85 0.96
C GLY A 104 5.47 -42.75 0.41
N LEU A 105 5.79 -41.64 -0.26
CA LEU A 105 7.15 -41.33 -0.70
C LEU A 105 8.10 -41.15 0.48
N LEU A 106 7.70 -40.43 1.53
CA LEU A 106 8.51 -40.26 2.74
C LEU A 106 8.70 -41.57 3.51
N SER A 107 7.70 -42.46 3.50
CA SER A 107 7.81 -43.77 4.15
C SER A 107 8.77 -44.70 3.41
N SER A 108 8.86 -44.57 2.09
CA SER A 108 9.76 -45.38 1.24
C SER A 108 11.15 -44.75 1.05
N ALA A 109 11.26 -43.42 1.15
CA ALA A 109 12.48 -42.65 1.00
C ALA A 109 12.51 -41.43 1.95
N PRO A 110 12.72 -41.63 3.28
CA PRO A 110 12.62 -40.57 4.30
C PRO A 110 13.70 -39.47 4.19
N THR A 111 14.78 -39.73 3.45
CA THR A 111 15.85 -38.76 3.13
C THR A 111 15.83 -38.35 1.66
N GLY A 112 14.74 -38.63 0.94
CA GLY A 112 14.58 -38.32 -0.47
C GLY A 112 14.43 -36.82 -0.73
N LEU A 113 14.95 -36.35 -1.86
CA LEU A 113 14.74 -35.00 -2.37
C LEU A 113 13.45 -34.96 -3.20
N PHE A 114 12.58 -34.02 -2.86
CA PHE A 114 11.33 -33.74 -3.57
C PHE A 114 11.56 -32.61 -4.55
N ILE A 115 11.44 -32.94 -5.83
CA ILE A 115 11.75 -32.03 -6.92
C ILE A 115 10.45 -31.77 -7.69
N GLU A 116 9.95 -30.52 -7.66
CA GLU A 116 8.84 -30.07 -8.50
C GLU A 116 9.39 -29.61 -9.86
N CYS A 117 8.93 -30.21 -10.95
CA CYS A 117 9.22 -29.74 -12.30
C CYS A 117 7.97 -29.07 -12.89
N GLY A 118 7.99 -27.74 -13.05
CA GLY A 118 6.85 -27.01 -13.60
C GLY A 118 6.96 -25.49 -13.44
N PRO A 119 5.96 -24.73 -13.91
CA PRO A 119 5.98 -23.26 -13.90
C PRO A 119 5.75 -22.63 -12.50
N GLY A 120 5.50 -23.45 -11.48
CA GLY A 120 5.12 -23.01 -10.14
C GLY A 120 5.98 -23.62 -9.02
N GLN A 121 5.58 -23.34 -7.78
CA GLN A 121 6.19 -23.92 -6.56
C GLN A 121 5.11 -24.57 -5.67
N THR A 122 4.01 -25.01 -6.30
CA THR A 122 2.81 -25.43 -5.59
C THR A 122 3.01 -26.80 -4.95
N ALA A 123 3.62 -27.74 -5.67
CA ALA A 123 3.87 -29.09 -5.17
C ALA A 123 4.95 -29.10 -4.07
N THR A 124 6.00 -28.29 -4.22
CA THR A 124 7.07 -28.15 -3.24
C THR A 124 6.57 -27.49 -1.94
N ARG A 125 5.70 -26.47 -2.03
CA ARG A 125 5.04 -25.91 -0.84
C ARG A 125 4.12 -26.91 -0.15
N LEU A 126 3.34 -27.67 -0.93
CA LEU A 126 2.48 -28.70 -0.36
C LEU A 126 3.31 -29.81 0.29
N ALA A 127 4.44 -30.22 -0.29
CA ALA A 127 5.37 -31.19 0.31
C ALA A 127 5.93 -30.68 1.64
N ALA A 128 6.34 -29.40 1.71
CA ALA A 128 6.83 -28.79 2.95
C ALA A 128 5.77 -28.77 4.07
N VAL A 129 4.52 -28.48 3.74
CA VAL A 129 3.40 -28.49 4.71
C VAL A 129 3.02 -29.93 5.14
N ASN A 130 3.40 -30.95 4.37
CA ASN A 130 3.20 -32.37 4.68
C ASN A 130 4.47 -33.04 5.24
N GLY A 131 5.34 -32.27 5.92
CA GLY A 131 6.42 -32.81 6.74
C GLY A 131 7.75 -33.05 6.01
N VAL A 132 7.87 -32.69 4.74
CA VAL A 132 9.17 -32.66 4.05
C VAL A 132 9.95 -31.43 4.52
N LYS A 133 11.20 -31.59 4.94
CA LYS A 133 12.05 -30.45 5.32
C LYS A 133 12.27 -29.54 4.11
N ALA A 134 12.29 -28.22 4.32
CA ALA A 134 12.46 -27.24 3.24
C ALA A 134 13.74 -27.46 2.41
N GLU A 135 14.81 -27.91 3.05
CA GLU A 135 16.09 -28.28 2.41
C GLU A 135 15.99 -29.50 1.48
N HIS A 136 14.95 -30.32 1.63
CA HIS A 136 14.68 -31.48 0.76
C HIS A 136 13.62 -31.18 -0.30
N CYS A 137 13.24 -29.91 -0.47
CA CYS A 137 12.15 -29.45 -1.32
C CYS A 137 12.70 -28.47 -2.37
N ILE A 138 12.83 -28.91 -3.61
CA ILE A 138 13.43 -28.15 -4.71
C ILE A 138 12.38 -27.90 -5.79
N ALA A 139 12.25 -26.66 -6.25
CA ALA A 139 11.36 -26.33 -7.37
C ALA A 139 12.19 -25.93 -8.58
N LEU A 140 12.00 -26.65 -9.69
CA LEU A 140 12.62 -26.44 -10.98
C LEU A 140 11.65 -25.67 -11.86
N GLN A 141 11.86 -24.36 -11.95
CA GLN A 141 11.03 -23.50 -12.77
C GLN A 141 11.36 -23.73 -14.25
N SER A 142 10.39 -24.25 -15.01
CA SER A 142 10.45 -24.16 -16.48
C SER A 142 10.15 -22.71 -16.87
N ALA A 143 11.09 -22.02 -17.53
CA ALA A 143 10.88 -20.65 -17.98
C ALA A 143 9.70 -20.56 -18.99
N SER A 144 8.68 -19.77 -18.62
CA SER A 144 7.60 -19.15 -19.41
C SER A 144 6.15 -19.63 -19.15
N PRO A 145 5.17 -18.71 -19.05
CA PRO A 145 3.75 -18.99 -19.29
C PRO A 145 3.47 -19.18 -20.80
N PRO A 146 2.39 -19.89 -21.19
CA PRO A 146 2.07 -20.15 -22.59
C PRO A 146 1.30 -18.96 -23.20
N GLU A 147 2.00 -17.90 -23.61
CA GLU A 147 1.43 -16.87 -24.50
C GLU A 147 2.52 -16.18 -25.33
N SER A 148 3.03 -16.89 -26.34
CA SER A 148 3.46 -16.24 -27.59
C SER A 148 3.45 -17.24 -28.75
N THR A 149 2.61 -16.93 -29.73
CA THR A 149 2.54 -17.56 -31.03
C THR A 149 3.78 -17.18 -31.86
N ALA A 150 4.85 -17.97 -31.80
CA ALA A 150 5.75 -18.25 -32.92
C ALA A 150 6.95 -19.13 -32.51
N GLY A 151 6.82 -20.44 -32.75
CA GLY A 151 7.89 -21.29 -33.31
C GLY A 151 9.30 -21.28 -32.70
N LYS A 152 9.47 -21.93 -31.53
CA LYS A 152 10.42 -23.04 -31.28
C LYS A 152 10.29 -23.44 -29.80
N MET A 153 9.77 -24.63 -29.53
CA MET A 153 9.73 -25.21 -28.19
C MET A 153 11.14 -25.19 -27.57
N LEU A 154 11.36 -24.37 -26.54
CA LEU A 154 12.45 -24.56 -25.59
C LEU A 154 12.29 -25.98 -25.01
N ARG A 155 13.28 -26.84 -25.21
CA ARG A 155 13.18 -28.27 -24.87
C ARG A 155 13.20 -28.40 -23.35
N GLY A 156 12.36 -29.27 -22.79
CA GLY A 156 12.35 -29.60 -21.34
C GLY A 156 13.67 -30.15 -20.77
N GLN A 157 14.71 -30.28 -21.61
CA GLN A 157 16.07 -30.68 -21.24
C GLN A 157 16.82 -29.58 -20.47
N ASP A 158 16.58 -28.30 -20.77
CA ASP A 158 17.30 -27.18 -20.11
C ASP A 158 16.81 -26.95 -18.67
N ALA A 159 15.49 -27.04 -18.44
CA ALA A 159 14.91 -27.00 -17.10
C ALA A 159 15.37 -28.19 -16.24
N LEU A 160 15.52 -29.37 -16.85
CA LEU A 160 16.04 -30.56 -16.18
C LEU A 160 17.52 -30.40 -15.81
N ALA A 161 18.35 -29.87 -16.73
CA ALA A 161 19.77 -29.62 -16.48
C ALA A 161 19.99 -28.57 -15.38
N HIS A 162 19.23 -27.46 -15.41
CA HIS A 162 19.26 -26.44 -14.36
C HIS A 162 18.88 -27.01 -13.00
N GLY A 163 17.92 -27.92 -12.99
CA GLY A 163 17.50 -28.55 -11.76
C GLY A 163 18.46 -29.58 -11.19
N LEU A 164 19.07 -30.39 -12.05
CA LEU A 164 20.17 -31.27 -11.66
C LEU A 164 21.32 -30.46 -11.07
N ALA A 165 21.71 -29.35 -11.70
CA ALA A 165 22.74 -28.46 -11.16
C ALA A 165 22.37 -27.87 -9.79
N THR A 166 21.09 -27.51 -9.59
CA THR A 166 20.58 -27.00 -8.31
C THR A 166 20.62 -28.09 -7.22
N ILE A 167 20.19 -29.32 -7.56
CA ILE A 167 20.22 -30.48 -6.64
C ILE A 167 21.66 -30.79 -6.20
N TRP A 168 22.60 -30.78 -7.15
CA TRP A 168 24.03 -30.96 -6.86
C TRP A 168 24.59 -29.87 -5.95
N ALA A 169 24.27 -28.60 -6.19
CA ALA A 169 24.70 -27.48 -5.36
C ALA A 169 24.16 -27.53 -3.91
N HIS A 170 23.05 -28.24 -3.67
CA HIS A 170 22.50 -28.49 -2.33
C HIS A 170 23.10 -29.74 -1.64
N GLY A 171 24.20 -30.28 -2.18
CA GLY A 171 24.98 -31.35 -1.55
C GLY A 171 24.52 -32.77 -1.89
N ALA A 172 23.59 -32.93 -2.84
CA ALA A 172 23.17 -34.24 -3.31
C ALA A 172 24.17 -34.82 -4.33
N GLN A 173 24.62 -36.05 -4.11
CA GLN A 173 25.47 -36.75 -5.09
C GLN A 173 24.60 -37.26 -6.26
N LEU A 174 24.90 -36.78 -7.47
CA LEU A 174 24.23 -37.22 -8.69
C LEU A 174 25.02 -38.37 -9.34
N ALA A 175 24.35 -39.49 -9.62
CA ALA A 175 24.93 -40.59 -10.39
C ALA A 175 24.16 -40.76 -11.71
N PHE A 176 24.85 -40.57 -12.84
CA PHE A 176 24.28 -40.80 -14.16
C PHE A 176 24.72 -42.20 -14.64
N SER A 177 23.83 -43.19 -14.57
CA SER A 177 24.11 -44.49 -15.19
C SER A 177 23.80 -44.42 -16.69
N SER A 178 24.67 -44.96 -17.54
CA SER A 178 24.45 -44.98 -18.99
C SER A 178 23.45 -46.05 -19.44
N LYS A 179 22.82 -46.78 -18.50
CA LYS A 179 21.84 -47.84 -18.79
C LYS A 179 20.78 -47.88 -17.69
N THR A 180 19.56 -47.49 -18.06
CA THR A 180 18.33 -47.75 -17.32
C THR A 180 18.16 -49.24 -17.06
N THR A 181 18.23 -49.65 -15.79
CA THR A 181 17.37 -50.65 -15.09
C THR A 181 17.86 -50.76 -13.65
N GLY A 182 16.96 -50.55 -12.69
CA GLY A 182 17.28 -50.30 -11.29
C GLY A 182 17.95 -51.44 -10.53
N SER A 183 19.06 -51.12 -9.88
CA SER A 183 19.43 -51.48 -8.50
C SER A 183 20.75 -50.77 -8.18
N ALA A 184 20.85 -50.17 -6.98
CA ALA A 184 22.07 -49.52 -6.52
C ALA A 184 22.58 -50.27 -5.29
N GLU A 185 23.61 -51.11 -5.48
CA GLU A 185 24.51 -51.50 -4.40
C GLU A 185 25.79 -50.66 -4.48
N PRO A 186 26.37 -50.27 -3.34
CA PRO A 186 27.49 -49.34 -3.32
C PRO A 186 28.79 -50.07 -3.70
N GLN A 187 29.29 -49.82 -4.92
CA GLN A 187 30.69 -50.06 -5.23
C GLN A 187 31.39 -48.75 -5.56
N GLN A 188 32.34 -48.41 -4.70
CA GLN A 188 33.33 -47.36 -4.91
C GLN A 188 34.11 -47.65 -6.20
N GLN A 189 33.90 -46.83 -7.23
CA GLN A 189 34.94 -46.46 -8.18
C GLN A 189 34.50 -45.17 -8.91
N PRO A 190 35.35 -44.13 -8.94
CA PRO A 190 35.00 -42.84 -9.53
C PRO A 190 34.80 -43.01 -11.05
N ALA A 191 33.61 -42.69 -11.53
CA ALA A 191 33.30 -42.68 -12.95
C ALA A 191 33.76 -41.36 -13.56
N GLN A 192 34.68 -41.47 -14.51
CA GLN A 192 35.34 -40.41 -15.27
C GLN A 192 34.33 -39.44 -15.87
N THR A 193 34.41 -38.19 -15.41
CA THR A 193 33.98 -37.03 -16.18
C THR A 193 34.87 -36.92 -17.41
N SER A 194 34.36 -36.36 -18.52
CA SER A 194 35.25 -35.86 -19.56
C SER A 194 36.25 -34.90 -18.88
N ASN A 195 37.54 -35.24 -18.99
CA ASN A 195 38.69 -34.73 -18.24
C ASN A 195 38.91 -33.20 -18.11
N ASP A 196 37.98 -32.34 -18.54
CA ASP A 196 38.23 -30.90 -18.61
C ASP A 196 37.59 -30.05 -17.49
N GLU A 197 36.66 -30.60 -16.68
CA GLU A 197 36.01 -29.83 -15.58
C GLU A 197 36.39 -30.27 -14.16
N GLU A 198 37.14 -31.37 -13.99
CA GLU A 198 37.57 -31.87 -12.66
C GLU A 198 38.72 -31.05 -12.02
N ASP A 199 39.27 -30.06 -12.73
CA ASP A 199 40.50 -29.35 -12.34
C ASP A 199 40.34 -27.83 -12.11
N LEU A 200 39.12 -27.27 -12.07
CA LEU A 200 38.93 -25.83 -11.83
C LEU A 200 38.99 -25.45 -10.32
N LYS A 201 40.01 -25.92 -9.59
CA LYS A 201 40.27 -25.44 -8.22
C LYS A 201 41.10 -24.16 -8.27
N PRO A 202 40.73 -23.11 -7.50
CA PRO A 202 41.59 -21.95 -7.35
C PRO A 202 42.99 -22.36 -6.88
N GLY A 203 44.02 -21.69 -7.39
CA GLY A 203 45.38 -21.83 -6.89
C GLY A 203 45.51 -21.38 -5.43
N PRO A 204 46.70 -21.54 -4.81
CA PRO A 204 46.92 -21.12 -3.43
C PRO A 204 46.64 -19.62 -3.24
N ILE A 205 46.10 -19.26 -2.08
CA ILE A 205 45.92 -17.87 -1.67
C ILE A 205 47.32 -17.25 -1.50
N VAL A 206 47.62 -16.21 -2.28
CA VAL A 206 48.90 -15.49 -2.22
C VAL A 206 48.84 -14.24 -1.35
N SER A 207 47.65 -13.72 -1.10
CA SER A 207 47.42 -12.60 -0.18
C SER A 207 46.01 -12.65 0.40
N ALA A 208 45.86 -12.32 1.68
CA ALA A 208 44.59 -12.20 2.39
C ALA A 208 44.65 -10.98 3.32
N PHE A 209 43.65 -10.10 3.25
CA PHE A 209 43.62 -8.82 3.93
C PHE A 209 42.19 -8.31 4.13
N PRO A 210 41.94 -7.34 5.04
CA PRO A 210 40.64 -6.69 5.15
C PRO A 210 40.18 -6.11 3.82
N ALA A 211 38.95 -6.37 3.41
CA ALA A 211 38.41 -5.89 2.14
C ALA A 211 38.41 -4.35 2.06
N HIS A 212 38.43 -3.81 0.84
CA HIS A 212 38.29 -2.37 0.63
C HIS A 212 36.93 -1.89 1.17
N PRO A 213 36.82 -0.69 1.79
CA PRO A 213 35.56 -0.20 2.37
C PRO A 213 34.34 -0.22 1.44
N ALA A 214 34.53 0.02 0.14
CA ALA A 214 33.46 -0.09 -0.85
C ALA A 214 32.95 -1.54 -1.02
N VAL A 215 33.86 -2.52 -0.99
CA VAL A 215 33.55 -3.95 -1.04
C VAL A 215 32.84 -4.41 0.24
N GLU A 216 33.25 -3.89 1.40
CA GLU A 216 32.55 -4.14 2.67
C GLU A 216 31.11 -3.65 2.62
N GLY A 217 30.84 -2.48 2.02
CA GLY A 217 29.48 -1.96 1.82
C GLY A 217 28.62 -2.91 0.97
N GLN A 218 29.17 -3.45 -0.12
CA GLN A 218 28.48 -4.42 -0.96
C GLN A 218 28.20 -5.76 -0.27
N TRP A 219 29.08 -6.16 0.66
CA TRP A 219 28.84 -7.33 1.51
C TRP A 219 27.71 -7.08 2.51
N LEU A 220 27.75 -5.96 3.23
CA LEU A 220 26.72 -5.60 4.21
C LEU A 220 25.32 -5.51 3.59
N ALA A 221 25.21 -5.07 2.34
CA ALA A 221 23.93 -5.00 1.62
C ALA A 221 23.29 -6.38 1.37
N ARG A 222 24.08 -7.46 1.34
CA ARG A 222 23.62 -8.80 0.92
C ARG A 222 23.84 -9.92 1.94
N ARG A 223 24.66 -9.73 2.97
CA ARG A 223 25.08 -10.77 3.94
C ARG A 223 23.89 -11.53 4.54
N ASP A 224 22.82 -10.82 4.87
CA ASP A 224 21.67 -11.36 5.58
C ASP A 224 20.54 -11.81 4.63
N GLN A 225 20.82 -11.87 3.31
CA GLN A 225 19.88 -12.31 2.27
C GLN A 225 20.20 -13.73 1.76
N PRO A 226 19.20 -14.52 1.33
CA PRO A 226 19.46 -15.77 0.62
C PRO A 226 20.29 -15.55 -0.64
N ALA A 227 21.12 -16.55 -0.99
CA ALA A 227 21.94 -16.50 -2.20
C ALA A 227 21.06 -16.25 -3.44
N ASN A 228 21.41 -15.22 -4.21
CA ASN A 228 20.68 -14.76 -5.39
C ASN A 228 21.63 -14.09 -6.38
N ASN A 229 21.12 -13.74 -7.56
CA ASN A 229 21.87 -13.11 -8.64
C ASN A 229 21.72 -11.57 -8.69
N SER A 230 21.08 -10.92 -7.71
CA SER A 230 20.84 -9.46 -7.73
C SER A 230 22.14 -8.63 -7.74
N HIS A 231 23.27 -9.24 -7.38
CA HIS A 231 24.60 -8.60 -7.40
C HIS A 231 25.49 -9.11 -8.53
N HIS A 232 24.94 -9.79 -9.53
CA HIS A 232 25.67 -10.11 -10.75
C HIS A 232 25.65 -8.89 -11.68
N ILE A 233 26.82 -8.55 -12.22
CA ILE A 233 26.96 -7.57 -13.30
C ILE A 233 27.16 -8.35 -14.59
N ILE A 234 26.32 -8.05 -15.58
CA ILE A 234 26.42 -8.59 -16.94
C ILE A 234 26.92 -7.49 -17.86
N VAL A 235 28.00 -7.76 -18.59
CA VAL A 235 28.55 -6.86 -19.61
C VAL A 235 28.82 -7.64 -20.88
N SER A 236 28.70 -6.97 -22.02
CA SER A 236 29.06 -7.54 -23.32
C SER A 236 29.59 -6.46 -24.23
N PHE A 237 30.52 -6.82 -25.12
CA PHE A 237 31.03 -5.92 -26.16
C PHE A 237 31.38 -6.70 -27.43
N ARG A 238 31.36 -6.02 -28.57
CA ARG A 238 31.67 -6.59 -29.89
C ARG A 238 33.16 -6.71 -30.10
N LEU A 239 33.58 -7.84 -30.66
CA LEU A 239 34.96 -8.14 -31.00
C LEU A 239 35.27 -7.75 -32.46
N PRO A 240 36.55 -7.66 -32.85
CA PRO A 240 36.91 -7.59 -34.26
C PRO A 240 36.31 -8.76 -35.06
N LEU A 241 35.89 -8.50 -36.31
CA LEU A 241 35.11 -9.45 -37.14
C LEU A 241 35.75 -10.85 -37.29
N ASN A 242 37.08 -10.93 -37.25
CA ASN A 242 37.83 -12.17 -37.49
C ASN A 242 38.38 -12.79 -36.19
N THR A 243 37.94 -12.35 -35.01
CA THR A 243 38.37 -12.92 -33.74
C THR A 243 37.70 -14.28 -33.52
N ASP A 244 38.47 -15.36 -33.45
CA ASP A 244 37.96 -16.69 -33.15
C ASP A 244 37.92 -16.99 -31.63
N PHE A 245 37.29 -18.10 -31.25
CA PHE A 245 37.17 -18.50 -29.84
C PHE A 245 38.53 -18.72 -29.16
N LYS A 246 39.53 -19.24 -29.87
CA LYS A 246 40.84 -19.56 -29.29
C LYS A 246 41.60 -18.28 -28.95
N ASP A 247 41.56 -17.30 -29.85
CA ASP A 247 42.16 -15.99 -29.63
C ASP A 247 41.45 -15.23 -28.51
N ALA A 248 40.12 -15.27 -28.47
CA ALA A 248 39.34 -14.67 -27.39
C ALA A 248 39.66 -15.33 -26.03
N LYS A 249 39.70 -16.67 -25.97
CA LYS A 249 40.05 -17.43 -24.77
C LYS A 249 41.45 -17.08 -24.25
N ARG A 250 42.46 -17.07 -25.13
CA ARG A 250 43.83 -16.70 -24.77
C ARG A 250 43.90 -15.27 -24.23
N ALA A 251 43.24 -14.32 -24.89
CA ALA A 251 43.26 -12.92 -24.47
C ALA A 251 42.62 -12.72 -23.09
N ILE A 252 41.44 -13.33 -22.84
CA ILE A 252 40.78 -13.17 -21.54
C ILE A 252 41.52 -13.88 -20.40
N GLU A 253 42.17 -15.02 -20.65
CA GLU A 253 43.03 -15.69 -19.67
C GLU A 253 44.20 -14.79 -19.22
N GLN A 254 44.83 -14.08 -20.16
CA GLN A 254 45.88 -13.09 -19.84
C GLN A 254 45.34 -11.94 -18.98
N VAL A 255 44.12 -11.47 -19.26
CA VAL A 255 43.46 -10.44 -18.44
C VAL A 255 43.19 -10.96 -17.04
N ILE A 256 42.65 -12.18 -16.90
CA ILE A 256 42.39 -12.79 -15.58
C ILE A 256 43.69 -12.93 -14.78
N GLU A 257 44.77 -13.39 -15.40
CA GLU A 257 46.07 -13.52 -14.71
C GLU A 257 46.58 -12.16 -14.21
N ARG A 258 46.43 -11.12 -15.03
CA ARG A 258 46.93 -9.77 -14.75
C ARG A 258 46.19 -9.05 -13.63
N HIS A 259 44.89 -9.27 -13.46
CA HIS A 259 44.04 -8.48 -12.56
C HIS A 259 43.64 -9.25 -11.29
N ASP A 260 44.08 -8.80 -10.11
CA ASP A 260 43.79 -9.42 -8.81
C ASP A 260 42.29 -9.64 -8.57
N ALA A 261 41.44 -8.68 -8.95
CA ALA A 261 39.99 -8.74 -8.75
C ALA A 261 39.34 -9.97 -9.42
N LEU A 262 39.82 -10.38 -10.59
CA LEU A 262 39.32 -11.56 -11.31
C LEU A 262 39.83 -12.88 -10.73
N ARG A 263 40.82 -12.82 -9.83
CA ARG A 263 41.38 -13.96 -9.08
C ARG A 263 41.04 -13.93 -7.58
N SER A 264 39.97 -13.21 -7.22
CA SER A 264 39.63 -12.95 -5.82
C SER A 264 38.48 -13.79 -5.30
N THR A 265 38.52 -14.10 -4.00
CA THR A 265 37.40 -14.64 -3.19
C THR A 265 37.25 -13.85 -1.90
N PHE A 266 36.11 -14.00 -1.23
CA PHE A 266 35.76 -13.28 -0.01
C PHE A 266 35.22 -14.22 1.06
N ASP A 267 35.70 -14.06 2.29
CA ASP A 267 35.29 -14.89 3.43
C ASP A 267 35.20 -14.02 4.70
N GLU A 268 34.14 -14.18 5.47
CA GLU A 268 33.98 -13.44 6.72
C GLU A 268 34.64 -14.23 7.86
N HIS A 269 35.60 -13.59 8.54
CA HIS A 269 36.27 -14.14 9.70
C HIS A 269 36.13 -13.19 10.88
N GLN A 270 35.50 -13.66 11.97
CA GLN A 270 35.27 -12.88 13.20
C GLN A 270 34.57 -11.52 12.95
N GLY A 271 33.62 -11.48 12.00
CA GLY A 271 32.86 -10.27 11.67
C GLY A 271 33.62 -9.26 10.79
N GLN A 272 34.80 -9.62 10.28
CA GLN A 272 35.55 -8.84 9.29
C GLN A 272 35.59 -9.59 7.95
N LEU A 273 35.24 -8.90 6.88
CA LEU A 273 35.34 -9.45 5.52
C LEU A 273 36.80 -9.47 5.07
N GLN A 274 37.31 -10.68 4.76
CA GLN A 274 38.63 -10.88 4.19
C GLN A 274 38.53 -10.97 2.67
N HIS A 275 39.34 -10.18 1.97
CA HIS A 275 39.59 -10.27 0.54
C HIS A 275 40.82 -11.15 0.31
N ARG A 276 40.65 -12.24 -0.43
CA ARG A 276 41.70 -13.23 -0.71
C ARG A 276 42.01 -13.26 -2.19
N VAL A 277 43.29 -13.13 -2.54
CA VAL A 277 43.77 -13.19 -3.93
C VAL A 277 44.48 -14.52 -4.15
N HIS A 278 44.12 -15.23 -5.21
CA HIS A 278 44.68 -16.55 -5.57
C HIS A 278 45.76 -16.43 -6.64
N ALA A 279 46.80 -17.28 -6.60
CA ALA A 279 47.86 -17.30 -7.62
C ALA A 279 47.31 -17.48 -9.04
N THR A 280 46.34 -18.38 -9.18
CA THR A 280 45.62 -18.68 -10.43
C THR A 280 44.14 -18.84 -10.11
N MET A 281 43.26 -18.41 -11.03
CA MET A 281 41.82 -18.59 -10.90
C MET A 281 41.26 -19.17 -12.20
N PRO A 282 40.74 -20.40 -12.18
CA PRO A 282 40.22 -21.06 -13.37
C PRO A 282 38.79 -20.58 -13.69
N VAL A 283 38.68 -19.38 -14.27
CA VAL A 283 37.40 -18.79 -14.70
C VAL A 283 36.82 -19.58 -15.89
N PRO A 284 35.54 -20.00 -15.86
CA PRO A 284 34.91 -20.69 -16.99
C PRO A 284 34.80 -19.79 -18.21
N ILE A 285 35.30 -20.27 -19.36
CA ILE A 285 35.23 -19.59 -20.67
C ILE A 285 34.61 -20.57 -21.66
N ARG A 286 33.44 -20.23 -22.21
CA ARG A 286 32.62 -21.14 -23.03
C ARG A 286 32.08 -20.45 -24.28
N GLU A 287 31.80 -21.23 -25.32
CA GLU A 287 30.97 -20.76 -26.44
C GLU A 287 29.50 -20.76 -26.01
N LEU A 288 28.76 -19.71 -26.35
CA LEU A 288 27.34 -19.54 -26.04
C LEU A 288 26.55 -19.23 -27.32
N ASP A 289 25.27 -19.60 -27.33
CA ASP A 289 24.35 -19.23 -28.40
C ASP A 289 23.80 -17.81 -28.18
N ARG A 290 23.57 -17.43 -26.91
CA ARG A 290 22.95 -16.15 -26.54
C ARG A 290 23.67 -15.49 -25.35
N VAL A 291 23.60 -14.16 -25.25
CA VAL A 291 24.20 -13.41 -24.12
C VAL A 291 23.52 -13.81 -22.82
N GLU A 292 22.21 -14.04 -22.84
CA GLU A 292 21.40 -14.41 -21.68
C GLU A 292 21.88 -15.69 -20.97
N ASP A 293 22.50 -16.62 -21.70
CA ASP A 293 22.96 -17.90 -21.16
C ASP A 293 24.08 -17.72 -20.12
N ILE A 294 24.82 -16.60 -20.17
CA ILE A 294 25.88 -16.27 -19.19
C ILE A 294 25.31 -16.01 -17.78
N ARG A 295 24.01 -15.73 -17.68
CA ARG A 295 23.32 -15.40 -16.42
C ARG A 295 23.09 -16.63 -15.53
N ILE A 296 23.15 -17.83 -16.09
CA ILE A 296 22.74 -19.06 -15.41
C ILE A 296 23.73 -19.46 -14.31
N GLY A 297 23.25 -19.58 -13.07
CA GLY A 297 24.01 -20.07 -11.90
C GLY A 297 24.47 -18.96 -10.96
N LEU A 298 24.80 -19.32 -9.72
CA LEU A 298 25.22 -18.41 -8.66
C LEU A 298 26.74 -18.44 -8.45
N PHE A 299 27.29 -17.33 -7.98
CA PHE A 299 28.69 -17.28 -7.54
C PHE A 299 28.84 -17.71 -6.08
N ASP A 300 29.83 -18.57 -5.80
CA ASP A 300 30.26 -18.86 -4.43
C ASP A 300 31.33 -17.84 -4.04
N LEU A 301 30.96 -16.82 -3.25
CA LEU A 301 31.86 -15.77 -2.79
C LEU A 301 33.13 -16.33 -2.12
N ARG A 302 33.01 -17.47 -1.44
CA ARG A 302 34.09 -18.05 -0.65
C ARG A 302 35.09 -18.80 -1.52
N ASN A 303 34.61 -19.62 -2.45
CA ASN A 303 35.47 -20.52 -3.21
C ASN A 303 35.75 -20.05 -4.64
N GLY A 304 34.94 -19.12 -5.17
CA GLY A 304 35.06 -18.66 -6.55
C GLY A 304 34.89 -19.78 -7.59
N PRO A 305 35.21 -19.50 -8.87
CA PRO A 305 35.51 -18.19 -9.44
C PRO A 305 34.30 -17.24 -9.42
N LEU A 306 34.54 -15.93 -9.29
CA LEU A 306 33.49 -14.89 -9.22
C LEU A 306 33.24 -14.19 -10.57
N ALA A 307 33.66 -14.83 -11.65
CA ALA A 307 33.47 -14.40 -13.02
C ALA A 307 33.23 -15.62 -13.91
N ARG A 308 32.51 -15.43 -15.01
CA ARG A 308 32.29 -16.39 -16.10
C ARG A 308 32.27 -15.64 -17.44
N VAL A 309 32.78 -16.27 -18.48
CA VAL A 309 32.95 -15.67 -19.81
C VAL A 309 32.27 -16.51 -20.88
N GLY A 310 31.54 -15.85 -21.76
CA GLY A 310 30.85 -16.42 -22.91
C GLY A 310 31.35 -15.78 -24.21
N TYR A 311 31.64 -16.60 -25.20
CA TYR A 311 31.95 -16.18 -26.57
C TYR A 311 30.79 -16.57 -27.48
N ILE A 312 30.23 -15.60 -28.20
CA ILE A 312 29.12 -15.83 -29.12
C ILE A 312 29.64 -15.60 -30.54
N ALA A 313 29.72 -16.69 -31.30
CA ALA A 313 30.08 -16.65 -32.71
C ALA A 313 28.99 -15.92 -33.49
N GLN A 314 29.37 -14.94 -34.29
CA GLN A 314 28.47 -14.31 -35.26
C GLN A 314 28.90 -14.65 -36.69
N ASN A 315 27.96 -14.57 -37.64
CA ASN A 315 28.17 -14.96 -39.03
C ASN A 315 29.04 -13.93 -39.79
N SER A 316 29.37 -14.21 -41.05
CA SER A 316 30.26 -13.39 -41.91
C SER A 316 29.84 -11.92 -42.13
N SER A 317 28.70 -11.49 -41.58
CA SER A 317 28.18 -10.12 -41.68
C SER A 317 28.09 -9.38 -40.34
N ARG A 318 28.39 -10.03 -39.20
CA ARG A 318 28.37 -9.39 -37.88
C ARG A 318 29.55 -9.86 -36.99
N PRO A 319 30.16 -8.97 -36.20
CA PRO A 319 31.28 -9.31 -35.32
C PRO A 319 30.90 -10.23 -34.16
N PRO A 320 31.78 -11.13 -33.69
CA PRO A 320 31.51 -11.94 -32.50
C PRO A 320 31.34 -11.07 -31.24
N ILE A 321 30.66 -11.59 -30.22
CA ILE A 321 30.45 -10.90 -28.93
C ILE A 321 31.15 -11.65 -27.82
N LEU A 322 31.82 -10.91 -26.92
CA LEU A 322 32.28 -11.42 -25.63
C LEU A 322 31.31 -10.94 -24.54
N ALA A 323 30.70 -11.89 -23.82
CA ALA A 323 29.81 -11.65 -22.70
C ALA A 323 30.46 -12.10 -21.39
N LEU A 324 30.26 -11.35 -20.30
CA LEU A 324 30.78 -11.70 -18.98
C LEU A 324 29.70 -11.52 -17.93
N ALA A 325 29.62 -12.50 -17.02
CA ALA A 325 28.93 -12.35 -15.74
C ALA A 325 29.99 -12.27 -14.64
N ILE A 326 29.92 -11.26 -13.78
CA ILE A 326 30.89 -11.04 -12.70
C ILE A 326 30.16 -10.58 -11.43
N ASP A 327 30.57 -11.05 -10.26
CA ASP A 327 30.01 -10.57 -9.01
C ASP A 327 30.44 -9.12 -8.71
N HIS A 328 29.50 -8.29 -8.24
CA HIS A 328 29.73 -6.89 -7.90
C HIS A 328 30.78 -6.68 -6.79
N MET A 329 31.21 -7.71 -6.05
CA MET A 329 32.37 -7.61 -5.14
C MET A 329 33.70 -7.42 -5.89
N CYS A 330 33.80 -7.95 -7.12
CA CYS A 330 35.00 -7.90 -7.96
C CYS A 330 34.94 -6.86 -9.07
N PHE A 331 33.77 -6.24 -9.30
CA PHE A 331 33.53 -5.47 -10.51
C PHE A 331 32.51 -4.35 -10.27
N ASP A 332 32.62 -3.29 -11.05
CA ASP A 332 31.65 -2.20 -11.11
C ASP A 332 31.50 -1.70 -12.56
N GLY A 333 30.55 -0.80 -12.82
CA GLY A 333 30.31 -0.30 -14.16
C GLY A 333 31.52 0.37 -14.82
N GLN A 334 32.40 1.02 -14.04
CA GLN A 334 33.63 1.65 -14.54
C GLN A 334 34.73 0.63 -14.88
N SER A 335 34.60 -0.60 -14.39
CA SER A 335 35.50 -1.69 -14.76
C SER A 335 35.24 -2.20 -16.17
N ALA A 336 34.06 -1.97 -16.77
CA ALA A 336 33.71 -2.51 -18.09
C ALA A 336 34.57 -1.95 -19.24
N PRO A 337 34.74 -0.61 -19.42
CA PRO A 337 35.65 -0.09 -20.45
C PRO A 337 37.11 -0.49 -20.21
N THR A 338 37.53 -0.58 -18.95
CA THR A 338 38.88 -1.01 -18.58
C THR A 338 39.12 -2.47 -18.95
N LEU A 339 38.14 -3.34 -18.73
CA LEU A 339 38.16 -4.75 -19.12
C LEU A 339 38.23 -4.89 -20.64
N GLU A 340 37.40 -4.15 -21.38
CA GLU A 340 37.38 -4.17 -22.84
C GLU A 340 38.74 -3.75 -23.41
N LEU A 341 39.31 -2.64 -22.93
CA LEU A 341 40.64 -2.18 -23.34
C LEU A 341 41.73 -3.22 -23.01
N ALA A 342 41.71 -3.80 -21.81
CA ALA A 342 42.67 -4.82 -21.41
C ALA A 342 42.56 -6.08 -22.28
N PHE A 343 41.34 -6.47 -22.65
CA PHE A 343 41.10 -7.57 -23.58
C PHE A 343 41.64 -7.28 -24.98
N LEU A 344 41.37 -6.09 -25.53
CA LEU A 344 41.86 -5.69 -26.85
C LEU A 344 43.39 -5.58 -26.89
N ASP A 345 44.03 -5.06 -25.83
CA ASP A 345 45.49 -5.05 -25.71
C ASP A 345 46.05 -6.48 -25.73
N ALA A 346 45.48 -7.40 -24.94
CA ALA A 346 45.90 -8.80 -24.91
C ALA A 346 45.68 -9.54 -26.23
N LEU A 347 44.57 -9.24 -26.93
CA LEU A 347 44.27 -9.78 -28.24
C LEU A 347 45.33 -9.37 -29.28
N ASN A 348 45.79 -8.11 -29.22
CA ASN A 348 46.82 -7.55 -30.08
C ASN A 348 48.26 -7.87 -29.63
N GLY A 349 48.44 -8.63 -28.54
CA GLY A 349 49.77 -8.95 -28.00
C GLY A 349 50.50 -7.76 -27.37
N ILE A 350 49.76 -6.73 -26.94
CA ILE A 350 50.31 -5.56 -26.26
C ILE A 350 50.45 -5.88 -24.77
N GLU A 351 51.69 -6.01 -24.30
CA GLU A 351 51.96 -6.17 -22.87
C GLU A 351 51.91 -4.82 -22.15
N LYS A 352 51.24 -4.81 -20.99
CA LYS A 352 51.11 -3.65 -20.11
C LYS A 352 51.50 -4.04 -18.69
N PRO A 353 52.03 -3.11 -17.88
CA PRO A 353 52.39 -3.40 -16.50
C PRO A 353 51.18 -3.88 -15.69
N ARG A 354 51.44 -4.75 -14.69
CA ARG A 354 50.40 -5.14 -13.72
C ARG A 354 49.90 -3.90 -12.97
N PRO A 355 48.58 -3.77 -12.75
CA PRO A 355 48.04 -2.69 -11.94
C PRO A 355 48.49 -2.85 -10.48
N GLU A 356 48.23 -1.82 -9.67
CA GLU A 356 48.44 -1.90 -8.23
C GLU A 356 47.65 -3.07 -7.60
N THR A 357 48.23 -3.69 -6.56
CA THR A 357 47.63 -4.86 -5.91
C THR A 357 46.38 -4.50 -5.12
N ALA A 358 45.41 -5.42 -5.07
CA ALA A 358 44.18 -5.22 -4.31
C ALA A 358 44.44 -4.93 -2.81
N GLN A 359 45.51 -5.52 -2.24
CA GLN A 359 45.93 -5.29 -0.86
C GLN A 359 46.36 -3.85 -0.59
N SER A 360 47.15 -3.26 -1.50
CA SER A 360 47.64 -1.90 -1.33
C SER A 360 46.50 -0.89 -1.43
N ILE A 361 45.56 -1.13 -2.36
CA ILE A 361 44.35 -0.32 -2.53
C ILE A 361 43.45 -0.40 -1.30
N ALA A 362 43.16 -1.60 -0.80
CA ALA A 362 42.35 -1.79 0.41
C ALA A 362 42.97 -1.09 1.62
N ARG A 363 44.29 -1.24 1.82
CA ARG A 363 45.03 -0.56 2.89
C ARG A 363 44.90 0.96 2.78
N ARG A 364 45.11 1.53 1.59
CA ARG A 364 44.99 2.98 1.36
C ARG A 364 43.58 3.48 1.65
N GLY A 365 42.56 2.76 1.19
CA GLY A 365 41.16 3.12 1.47
C GLY A 365 40.84 3.18 2.98
N HIS A 366 41.37 2.24 3.76
CA HIS A 366 41.25 2.27 5.23
C HIS A 366 42.04 3.42 5.87
N GLU A 367 43.27 3.68 5.40
CA GLU A 367 44.10 4.81 5.86
C GLU A 367 43.44 6.17 5.57
N ASP A 368 42.90 6.35 4.37
CA ASP A 368 42.22 7.58 3.95
C ASP A 368 40.95 7.84 4.79
N LEU A 369 40.15 6.80 5.05
CA LEU A 369 38.95 6.91 5.89
C LEU A 369 39.27 7.16 7.37
N ALA A 370 40.41 6.67 7.87
CA ALA A 370 40.85 6.94 9.24
C ALA A 370 41.49 8.34 9.39
N GLY A 371 42.05 8.88 8.31
CA GLY A 371 42.76 10.16 8.29
C GLY A 371 41.89 11.39 8.01
N ASN A 372 42.54 12.44 7.49
CA ASN A 372 41.92 13.74 7.20
C ASN A 372 40.77 13.65 6.18
N ARG A 373 40.86 12.71 5.24
CA ARG A 373 39.84 12.55 4.19
C ARG A 373 38.53 12.04 4.77
N GLY A 374 38.56 11.04 5.67
CA GLY A 374 37.39 10.61 6.42
C GLY A 374 36.77 11.73 7.27
N GLN A 375 37.58 12.58 7.91
CA GLN A 375 37.06 13.75 8.66
C GLN A 375 36.39 14.78 7.74
N THR A 376 36.96 15.01 6.56
CA THR A 376 36.38 15.90 5.54
C THR A 376 35.02 15.40 5.10
N GLY A 377 34.91 14.11 4.77
CA GLY A 377 33.63 13.47 4.43
C GLY A 377 32.61 13.58 5.57
N LYS A 378 33.01 13.31 6.82
CA LYS A 378 32.13 13.45 7.98
C LYS A 378 31.60 14.87 8.16
N HIS A 379 32.45 15.89 7.95
CA HIS A 379 32.02 17.28 8.02
C HIS A 379 31.04 17.64 6.90
N PHE A 380 31.35 17.25 5.67
CA PHE A 380 30.50 17.45 4.49
C PHE A 380 29.08 16.90 4.67
N TRP A 381 28.97 15.69 5.24
CA TRP A 381 27.67 15.06 5.50
C TRP A 381 26.93 15.66 6.70
N LYS A 382 27.67 16.15 7.70
CA LYS A 382 27.07 16.84 8.86
C LYS A 382 26.31 18.10 8.43
N GLU A 383 26.80 18.84 7.44
CA GLU A 383 26.10 20.04 6.92
C GLU A 383 24.79 19.72 6.19
N ARG A 384 24.62 18.45 5.75
CA ARG A 384 23.44 17.97 5.03
C ARG A 384 22.50 17.13 5.89
N SER A 385 22.84 16.89 7.16
CA SER A 385 22.15 15.90 7.99
C SER A 385 20.68 16.21 8.20
N GLU A 386 20.29 17.50 8.28
CA GLU A 386 18.88 17.88 8.44
C GLU A 386 18.04 17.39 7.25
N LEU A 387 18.49 17.63 6.02
CA LEU A 387 17.78 17.17 4.82
C LEU A 387 17.81 15.65 4.65
N LEU A 388 18.90 14.99 5.08
CA LEU A 388 19.09 13.55 4.97
C LEU A 388 18.29 12.74 6.01
N LEU A 389 17.79 13.41 7.06
CA LEU A 389 16.98 12.81 8.12
C LEU A 389 15.48 13.05 7.93
N GLU A 390 15.08 13.71 6.84
CA GLU A 390 13.67 13.82 6.45
C GLU A 390 13.07 12.44 6.17
N ALA A 391 11.78 12.30 6.46
CA ALA A 391 11.05 11.04 6.24
C ALA A 391 11.09 10.64 4.76
N PRO A 392 11.14 9.34 4.43
CA PRO A 392 11.10 8.88 3.04
C PRO A 392 9.74 9.16 2.40
N VAL A 393 9.67 9.13 1.06
CA VAL A 393 8.40 9.15 0.32
C VAL A 393 7.44 8.08 0.89
N PRO A 394 6.21 8.46 1.29
CA PRO A 394 5.24 7.53 1.83
C PRO A 394 4.94 6.36 0.90
N GLY A 395 4.84 5.16 1.48
CA GLY A 395 4.40 3.96 0.78
C GLY A 395 2.90 3.96 0.45
N GLY A 396 2.49 3.11 -0.47
CA GLY A 396 1.09 2.95 -0.86
C GLY A 396 0.31 2.02 0.07
N SER A 397 -1.01 2.23 0.14
CA SER A 397 -1.93 1.37 0.91
C SER A 397 -2.03 -0.08 0.38
N ASP A 398 -1.50 -0.32 -0.83
CA ASP A 398 -1.45 -1.61 -1.53
C ASP A 398 -0.15 -2.41 -1.27
N ALA A 399 0.67 -1.99 -0.29
CA ALA A 399 1.84 -2.74 0.15
C ALA A 399 1.47 -4.16 0.68
N THR A 400 2.33 -5.13 0.39
CA THR A 400 2.14 -6.56 0.66
C THR A 400 3.21 -7.09 1.62
N HIS A 401 2.82 -7.92 2.59
CA HIS A 401 3.75 -8.60 3.51
C HIS A 401 3.54 -10.14 3.52
N PRO A 402 4.60 -10.95 3.36
CA PRO A 402 5.98 -10.54 3.04
C PRO A 402 6.07 -9.97 1.63
N GLY A 403 6.86 -8.90 1.46
CA GLY A 403 7.05 -8.25 0.17
C GLY A 403 8.11 -8.95 -0.68
N ARG A 404 8.15 -8.60 -1.96
CA ARG A 404 9.19 -8.98 -2.93
C ARG A 404 9.67 -7.76 -3.70
N SER A 405 10.82 -7.86 -4.32
CA SER A 405 11.27 -6.85 -5.27
C SER A 405 10.66 -7.13 -6.64
N THR A 406 10.20 -6.09 -7.31
CA THR A 406 9.61 -6.19 -8.65
C THR A 406 9.91 -4.92 -9.45
N ARG A 407 9.63 -4.95 -10.75
CA ARG A 407 9.90 -3.86 -11.67
C ARG A 407 8.71 -3.61 -12.58
N LEU A 408 8.46 -2.34 -12.86
CA LEU A 408 7.56 -1.86 -13.91
C LEU A 408 8.40 -1.29 -15.04
N PHE A 409 8.17 -1.76 -16.27
CA PHE A 409 8.76 -1.19 -17.48
C PHE A 409 7.71 -0.43 -18.27
N LYS A 410 8.03 0.80 -18.67
CA LYS A 410 7.15 1.63 -19.51
C LYS A 410 7.95 2.20 -20.68
N LYS A 411 7.58 1.80 -21.89
CA LYS A 411 8.12 2.35 -23.13
C LYS A 411 7.60 3.77 -23.30
N LEU A 412 8.50 4.72 -23.57
CA LEU A 412 8.10 6.11 -23.81
C LEU A 412 7.45 6.22 -25.20
N SER A 413 6.37 7.00 -25.29
CA SER A 413 5.81 7.41 -26.57
C SER A 413 6.73 8.41 -27.28
N SER A 414 6.54 8.62 -28.58
CA SER A 414 7.28 9.64 -29.32
C SER A 414 7.13 11.03 -28.69
N GLN A 415 5.92 11.37 -28.24
CA GLN A 415 5.65 12.64 -27.56
C GLN A 415 6.47 12.79 -26.26
N GLN A 416 6.63 11.72 -25.48
CA GLN A 416 7.41 11.75 -24.24
C GLN A 416 8.92 11.85 -24.52
N VAL A 417 9.42 11.19 -25.57
CA VAL A 417 10.80 11.33 -26.04
C VAL A 417 11.06 12.75 -26.53
N ASP A 418 10.12 13.34 -27.28
CA ASP A 418 10.19 14.71 -27.76
C ASP A 418 10.14 15.72 -26.59
N ALA A 419 9.34 15.45 -25.55
CA ALA A 419 9.31 16.25 -24.33
C ALA A 419 10.68 16.28 -23.63
N PHE A 420 11.31 15.11 -23.44
CA PHE A 420 12.66 15.02 -22.86
C PHE A 420 13.71 15.76 -23.73
N THR A 421 13.60 15.62 -25.05
CA THR A 421 14.45 16.33 -26.01
C THR A 421 14.26 17.84 -25.94
N THR A 422 13.02 18.30 -25.74
CA THR A 422 12.66 19.72 -25.58
C THR A 422 13.32 20.30 -24.33
N LEU A 423 13.20 19.64 -23.18
CA LEU A 423 13.85 20.07 -21.94
C LEU A 423 15.37 20.08 -22.05
N SER A 424 15.95 19.06 -22.70
CA SER A 424 17.40 18.98 -22.93
C SER A 424 17.92 20.10 -23.82
N ARG A 425 17.14 20.54 -24.81
CA ARG A 425 17.48 21.69 -25.67
C ARG A 425 17.28 23.03 -24.97
N HIS A 426 16.30 23.13 -24.08
CA HIS A 426 16.06 24.33 -23.27
C HIS A 426 17.24 24.60 -22.34
N ILE A 427 17.77 23.55 -21.69
CA ILE A 427 18.87 23.65 -20.72
C ILE A 427 20.17 23.13 -21.34
N LYS A 428 20.68 23.84 -22.36
CA LYS A 428 21.83 23.41 -23.20
C LYS A 428 23.11 23.06 -22.42
N THR A 429 23.31 23.61 -21.23
CA THR A 429 24.51 23.42 -20.42
C THR A 429 24.41 22.28 -19.41
N ALA A 430 23.26 21.60 -19.31
CA ALA A 430 23.05 20.54 -18.34
C ALA A 430 23.37 19.15 -18.90
N THR A 431 23.85 18.26 -18.03
CA THR A 431 24.02 16.85 -18.37
C THR A 431 22.67 16.12 -18.35
N PRO A 432 22.49 15.03 -19.13
CA PRO A 432 21.29 14.20 -19.05
C PRO A 432 20.99 13.71 -17.62
N THR A 433 22.04 13.38 -16.84
CA THR A 433 21.92 13.00 -15.43
C THR A 433 21.31 14.10 -14.57
N ALA A 434 21.75 15.36 -14.73
CA ALA A 434 21.22 16.47 -13.95
C ALA A 434 19.74 16.73 -14.28
N ILE A 435 19.36 16.62 -15.56
CA ILE A 435 17.97 16.75 -16.02
C ILE A 435 17.11 15.62 -15.45
N TRP A 436 17.55 14.37 -15.59
CA TRP A 436 16.81 13.20 -15.12
C TRP A 436 16.60 13.23 -13.60
N ASN A 437 17.65 13.53 -12.84
CA ASN A 437 17.55 13.67 -11.40
C ASN A 437 16.62 14.82 -10.98
N ALA A 438 16.67 15.96 -11.67
CA ALA A 438 15.78 17.08 -11.38
C ALA A 438 14.30 16.72 -11.61
N LEU A 439 13.99 15.94 -12.66
CA LEU A 439 12.63 15.45 -12.89
C LEU A 439 12.12 14.58 -11.74
N ILE A 440 12.93 13.61 -11.30
CA ILE A 440 12.54 12.72 -10.20
C ILE A 440 12.44 13.49 -8.88
N LEU A 441 13.39 14.38 -8.57
CA LEU A 441 13.37 15.20 -7.35
C LEU A 441 12.14 16.11 -7.31
N ALA A 442 11.76 16.73 -8.43
CA ALA A 442 10.56 17.56 -8.51
C ALA A 442 9.30 16.75 -8.18
N VAL A 443 9.16 15.55 -8.75
CA VAL A 443 8.01 14.68 -8.48
C VAL A 443 8.01 14.19 -7.03
N ILE A 444 9.17 13.76 -6.49
CA ILE A 444 9.31 13.34 -5.09
C ILE A 444 8.96 14.48 -4.13
N ALA A 445 9.43 15.70 -4.40
CA ALA A 445 9.12 16.87 -3.58
C ALA A 445 7.61 17.13 -3.50
N ARG A 446 6.86 16.88 -4.59
CA ARG A 446 5.39 17.00 -4.63
C ARG A 446 4.66 15.87 -3.89
N HIS A 447 5.36 14.84 -3.43
CA HIS A 447 4.82 13.76 -2.58
C HIS A 447 5.15 13.95 -1.09
N LYS A 448 5.88 15.02 -0.73
CA LYS A 448 6.39 15.25 0.63
C LYS A 448 6.00 16.63 1.12
N GLU A 449 5.57 16.72 2.37
CA GLU A 449 5.05 17.95 2.99
C GLU A 449 6.07 19.11 2.95
N HIS A 450 7.35 18.84 3.21
CA HIS A 450 8.39 19.88 3.28
C HIS A 450 9.13 20.15 1.96
N GLY A 451 8.76 19.46 0.88
CA GLY A 451 9.43 19.59 -0.43
C GLY A 451 10.90 19.15 -0.46
N VAL A 452 11.39 18.47 0.59
CA VAL A 452 12.75 17.92 0.64
C VAL A 452 12.77 16.56 -0.05
N ALA A 453 13.49 16.49 -1.17
CA ALA A 453 13.66 15.28 -1.96
C ALA A 453 15.12 14.84 -1.92
N VAL A 454 15.34 13.53 -1.76
CA VAL A 454 16.68 12.96 -1.64
C VAL A 454 16.85 11.79 -2.61
N LEU A 455 17.78 11.93 -3.55
CA LEU A 455 18.11 10.89 -4.53
C LEU A 455 19.42 10.20 -4.21
N GLY A 456 19.42 8.86 -4.15
CA GLY A 456 20.64 8.08 -4.23
C GLY A 456 21.18 8.09 -5.65
N GLN A 457 22.41 8.58 -5.83
CA GLN A 457 23.10 8.58 -7.12
C GLN A 457 24.33 7.68 -7.06
N PRO A 458 24.52 6.78 -8.05
CA PRO A 458 25.78 6.07 -8.19
C PRO A 458 26.94 7.01 -8.58
N PHE A 459 28.05 6.87 -7.86
CA PHE A 459 29.34 7.46 -8.18
C PHE A 459 30.37 6.36 -8.37
N SER A 460 31.44 6.66 -9.10
CA SER A 460 32.52 5.70 -9.35
C SER A 460 33.23 5.24 -8.07
N GLY A 461 33.26 6.10 -7.04
CA GLY A 461 34.06 5.90 -5.83
C GLY A 461 35.57 5.90 -6.07
N ARG A 462 36.02 6.18 -7.30
CA ARG A 462 37.43 6.18 -7.69
C ARG A 462 38.00 7.58 -7.51
N HIS A 463 38.91 7.72 -6.56
CA HIS A 463 39.66 8.95 -6.35
C HIS A 463 41.10 8.80 -6.88
N GLY A 464 41.58 9.79 -7.62
CA GLY A 464 42.93 9.82 -8.21
C GLY A 464 43.09 9.00 -9.51
N PRO A 465 44.09 9.34 -10.35
CA PRO A 465 44.29 8.72 -11.66
C PRO A 465 44.63 7.23 -11.57
N ASP A 466 45.32 6.81 -10.51
CA ASP A 466 45.78 5.42 -10.35
C ASP A 466 44.60 4.45 -10.22
N ASN A 467 43.52 4.88 -9.57
CA ASN A 467 42.32 4.04 -9.35
C ASN A 467 41.41 3.98 -10.58
N GLN A 468 41.57 4.85 -11.59
CA GLN A 468 40.69 4.86 -12.76
C GLN A 468 40.92 3.68 -13.71
N GLN A 469 42.11 3.05 -13.65
CA GLN A 469 42.51 1.98 -14.59
C GLN A 469 42.43 0.57 -13.98
N ILE A 470 41.74 0.42 -12.86
CA ILE A 470 41.75 -0.82 -12.07
C ILE A 470 40.40 -1.55 -12.21
N ILE A 471 40.42 -2.83 -12.55
CA ILE A 471 39.23 -3.68 -12.48
C ILE A 471 38.98 -4.01 -11.00
N GLY A 472 37.80 -3.67 -10.49
CA GLY A 472 37.45 -3.84 -9.07
C GLY A 472 36.14 -3.15 -8.70
N CYS A 473 35.68 -3.34 -7.46
CA CYS A 473 34.48 -2.66 -6.94
C CYS A 473 34.85 -1.41 -6.12
N PHE A 474 34.49 -0.25 -6.66
CA PHE A 474 34.63 1.06 -6.00
C PHE A 474 33.29 1.81 -5.95
N ALA A 475 32.33 1.42 -6.80
CA ALA A 475 31.05 2.08 -6.93
C ALA A 475 30.34 2.25 -5.58
N ASN A 476 29.78 3.44 -5.41
CA ASN A 476 29.12 3.89 -4.21
C ASN A 476 27.83 4.60 -4.58
N VAL A 477 26.79 4.49 -3.77
CA VAL A 477 25.52 5.21 -3.97
C VAL A 477 25.39 6.24 -2.87
N LEU A 478 25.42 7.52 -3.23
CA LEU A 478 25.44 8.63 -2.29
C LEU A 478 24.24 9.55 -2.47
N PRO A 479 23.68 10.12 -1.39
CA PRO A 479 22.47 10.93 -1.47
C PRO A 479 22.75 12.36 -1.96
N ILE A 480 21.87 12.85 -2.82
CA ILE A 480 21.72 14.24 -3.24
C ILE A 480 20.43 14.75 -2.60
N ALA A 481 20.56 15.54 -1.53
CA ALA A 481 19.43 16.06 -0.76
C ALA A 481 19.15 17.52 -1.09
N ILE A 482 17.95 17.81 -1.59
CA ILE A 482 17.56 19.15 -2.05
C ILE A 482 16.17 19.49 -1.52
N LYS A 483 16.03 20.66 -0.92
CA LYS A 483 14.73 21.31 -0.75
C LYS A 483 14.35 21.98 -2.06
N VAL A 484 13.36 21.45 -2.76
CA VAL A 484 12.94 21.96 -4.08
C VAL A 484 12.19 23.27 -3.89
N ASP A 485 12.61 24.32 -4.61
CA ASP A 485 11.88 25.59 -4.67
C ASP A 485 10.78 25.49 -5.73
N LEU A 486 9.53 25.32 -5.27
CA LEU A 486 8.37 25.18 -6.16
C LEU A 486 7.99 26.49 -6.87
N GLN A 487 8.53 27.64 -6.44
CA GLN A 487 8.30 28.93 -7.10
C GLN A 487 9.32 29.22 -8.21
N ALA A 488 10.37 28.40 -8.31
CA ALA A 488 11.40 28.52 -9.33
C ALA A 488 11.06 27.68 -10.59
N GLY A 489 11.67 28.05 -11.72
CA GLY A 489 11.65 27.25 -12.95
C GLY A 489 12.58 26.04 -12.90
N PHE A 490 12.35 25.08 -13.78
CA PHE A 490 13.09 23.80 -13.81
C PHE A 490 14.61 23.96 -14.02
N ASN A 491 15.04 24.98 -14.75
CA ASN A 491 16.46 25.31 -14.95
C ASN A 491 17.22 25.58 -13.64
N VAL A 492 16.55 26.18 -12.65
CA VAL A 492 17.14 26.46 -11.32
C VAL A 492 17.41 25.15 -10.59
N LEU A 493 16.44 24.23 -10.59
CA LEU A 493 16.58 22.92 -9.98
C LEU A 493 17.69 22.11 -10.64
N VAL A 494 17.74 22.06 -11.98
CA VAL A 494 18.81 21.38 -12.73
C VAL A 494 20.18 21.96 -12.39
N GLY A 495 20.29 23.29 -12.27
CA GLY A 495 21.52 23.95 -11.84
C GLY A 495 21.94 23.57 -10.41
N THR A 496 20.99 23.47 -9.49
CA THR A 496 21.23 23.03 -8.11
C THR A 496 21.69 21.57 -8.06
N VAL A 497 21.01 20.68 -8.79
CA VAL A 497 21.41 19.27 -8.91
C VAL A 497 22.83 19.14 -9.47
N ALA A 498 23.16 19.88 -10.53
CA ALA A 498 24.50 19.85 -11.12
C ALA A 498 25.58 20.31 -10.11
N ARG A 499 25.31 21.36 -9.32
CA ARG A 499 26.23 21.82 -8.27
C ARG A 499 26.41 20.80 -7.15
N GLU A 500 25.33 20.16 -6.70
CA GLU A 500 25.44 19.10 -5.69
C GLU A 500 26.25 17.92 -6.21
N ILE A 501 25.99 17.43 -7.43
CA ILE A 501 26.78 16.35 -8.06
C ILE A 501 28.27 16.72 -8.09
N LEU A 502 28.61 17.94 -8.49
CA LEU A 502 30.01 18.41 -8.53
C LEU A 502 30.64 18.44 -7.14
N SER A 503 29.91 18.90 -6.12
CA SER A 503 30.40 18.92 -4.73
C SER A 503 30.66 17.52 -4.16
N MET A 504 29.94 16.50 -4.65
CA MET A 504 30.08 15.11 -4.24
C MET A 504 31.34 14.45 -4.83
N LEU A 505 31.88 14.95 -5.95
CA LEU A 505 33.03 14.32 -6.61
C LEU A 505 34.27 14.25 -5.71
N ASP A 506 34.45 15.23 -4.83
CA ASP A 506 35.59 15.28 -3.90
C ASP A 506 35.44 14.31 -2.72
N ILE A 507 34.24 13.78 -2.46
CA ILE A 507 33.92 12.89 -1.33
C ILE A 507 33.28 11.56 -1.75
N GLN A 508 33.24 11.27 -3.05
CA GLN A 508 32.48 10.16 -3.64
C GLN A 508 32.87 8.75 -3.15
N ASP A 509 34.06 8.62 -2.58
CA ASP A 509 34.63 7.41 -1.99
C ASP A 509 34.23 7.20 -0.52
N TYR A 510 33.48 8.12 0.09
CA TYR A 510 32.97 7.98 1.46
C TYR A 510 31.88 6.89 1.53
N PRO A 511 32.08 5.73 2.18
CA PRO A 511 31.15 4.61 2.06
C PRO A 511 29.75 4.92 2.59
N LEU A 512 28.70 4.53 1.86
CA LEU A 512 27.31 4.67 2.32
C LEU A 512 27.07 4.02 3.69
N SER A 513 27.65 2.84 3.94
CA SER A 513 27.56 2.15 5.24
C SER A 513 28.10 3.00 6.40
N ARG A 514 29.14 3.80 6.13
CA ARG A 514 29.70 4.73 7.10
C ARG A 514 28.82 5.96 7.27
N LEU A 515 28.28 6.51 6.18
CA LEU A 515 27.32 7.62 6.23
C LEU A 515 26.10 7.26 7.10
N ILE A 516 25.51 6.09 6.88
CA ILE A 516 24.37 5.58 7.66
C ILE A 516 24.72 5.52 9.15
N LYS A 517 25.91 5.01 9.48
CA LYS A 517 26.40 4.96 10.86
C LYS A 517 26.55 6.35 11.48
N ASP A 518 27.14 7.30 10.75
CA ASP A 518 27.32 8.66 11.25
C ASP A 518 25.99 9.39 11.42
N LEU A 519 25.04 9.25 10.48
CA LEU A 519 23.67 9.79 10.61
C LEU A 519 22.93 9.18 11.79
N SER A 520 23.03 7.86 12.00
CA SER A 520 22.43 7.18 13.17
C SER A 520 22.98 7.72 14.50
N GLN A 521 24.29 8.04 14.55
CA GLN A 521 24.89 8.67 15.72
C GLN A 521 24.39 10.09 15.94
N MET A 522 24.23 10.88 14.87
CA MET A 522 23.71 12.26 14.95
C MET A 522 22.24 12.28 15.38
N ALA A 523 21.41 11.41 14.80
CA ALA A 523 19.98 11.31 15.09
C ALA A 523 19.68 10.60 16.43
N LYS A 524 20.67 9.90 17.01
CA LYS A 524 20.52 9.07 18.22
C LYS A 524 19.47 7.96 18.09
N THR A 525 19.23 7.52 16.86
CA THR A 525 18.31 6.44 16.49
C THR A 525 18.89 5.72 15.26
N PRO A 526 18.60 4.44 15.02
CA PRO A 526 18.95 3.79 13.76
C PRO A 526 18.36 4.54 12.57
N VAL A 527 19.21 4.86 11.60
CA VAL A 527 18.83 5.40 10.28
C VAL A 527 19.01 4.28 9.27
N ASP A 528 18.02 4.08 8.40
CA ASP A 528 18.10 3.14 7.28
C ASP A 528 18.81 3.80 6.08
N LEU A 529 18.25 3.70 4.87
CA LEU A 529 18.79 4.36 3.69
C LEU A 529 18.41 5.85 3.67
N PRO A 530 19.38 6.78 3.54
CA PRO A 530 19.13 8.22 3.62
C PRO A 530 18.75 8.81 2.26
N PHE A 531 17.85 8.15 1.52
CA PHE A 531 17.31 8.64 0.24
C PHE A 531 15.95 8.03 -0.09
N ASP A 532 15.14 8.79 -0.83
CA ASP A 532 13.78 8.42 -1.24
C ASP A 532 13.77 7.41 -2.39
N ALA A 533 14.65 7.62 -3.38
CA ALA A 533 14.79 6.74 -4.54
C ALA A 533 16.23 6.74 -5.05
N VAL A 534 16.64 5.69 -5.75
CA VAL A 534 17.88 5.69 -6.54
C VAL A 534 17.58 6.10 -7.98
N SER A 535 18.45 6.91 -8.59
CA SER A 535 18.32 7.35 -9.98
C SER A 535 19.49 6.85 -10.82
N THR A 536 19.19 6.20 -11.96
CA THR A 536 20.21 5.74 -12.91
C THR A 536 19.81 6.03 -14.36
N ILE A 537 20.81 6.06 -15.23
CA ILE A 537 20.64 6.10 -16.69
C ILE A 537 21.46 4.94 -17.26
N GLU A 538 20.85 4.08 -18.06
CA GLU A 538 21.56 2.98 -18.72
C GLU A 538 21.29 3.00 -20.22
N ILE A 539 22.38 2.91 -20.98
CA ILE A 539 22.38 2.91 -22.44
C ILE A 539 23.05 1.62 -22.88
N ASN A 540 22.30 0.75 -23.54
CA ASN A 540 22.81 -0.48 -24.11
C ASN A 540 22.46 -0.54 -25.60
N GLU A 541 23.47 -0.41 -26.45
CA GLU A 541 23.31 -0.44 -27.92
C GLU A 541 23.43 -1.86 -28.50
N ASP A 542 23.88 -2.82 -27.70
CA ASP A 542 24.11 -4.21 -28.13
C ASP A 542 22.95 -5.15 -27.80
N ILE A 543 22.00 -4.69 -26.98
CA ILE A 543 20.77 -5.42 -26.68
C ILE A 543 19.60 -4.78 -27.45
N ASP A 544 18.89 -5.59 -28.23
CA ASP A 544 17.76 -5.16 -29.05
C ASP A 544 16.40 -5.33 -28.33
N ASP A 545 16.27 -6.31 -27.41
CA ASP A 545 15.06 -6.57 -26.63
C ASP A 545 15.24 -6.15 -25.16
N ILE A 546 14.32 -5.33 -24.67
CA ILE A 546 14.26 -4.90 -23.27
C ILE A 546 14.12 -6.07 -22.29
N ASN A 547 13.51 -7.19 -22.73
CA ASN A 547 13.37 -8.41 -21.93
C ASN A 547 14.71 -9.11 -21.68
N ASP A 548 15.70 -8.90 -22.55
CA ASP A 548 17.04 -9.46 -22.41
C ASP A 548 17.90 -8.66 -21.43
N ILE A 549 17.44 -7.47 -21.00
CA ILE A 549 18.07 -6.69 -19.94
C ILE A 549 17.48 -7.05 -18.57
N ASP A 550 18.08 -8.04 -17.93
CA ASP A 550 17.89 -8.28 -16.50
C ASP A 550 18.89 -7.43 -15.70
N PHE A 551 18.37 -6.35 -15.13
CA PHE A 551 19.02 -5.54 -14.11
C PHE A 551 18.74 -6.23 -12.76
N GLY A 552 19.76 -6.50 -11.95
CA GLY A 552 19.57 -7.16 -10.64
C GLY A 552 18.57 -6.40 -9.77
N ALA A 553 17.33 -6.91 -9.68
CA ALA A 553 16.25 -6.26 -8.97
C ALA A 553 16.42 -6.37 -7.45
N GLY A 554 15.98 -5.34 -6.71
CA GLY A 554 15.74 -5.43 -5.28
C GLY A 554 16.81 -4.87 -4.34
N LYS A 555 17.80 -4.15 -4.88
CA LYS A 555 18.84 -3.49 -4.07
C LYS A 555 18.28 -2.35 -3.21
N PHE A 556 17.29 -1.63 -3.72
CA PHE A 556 16.72 -0.44 -3.06
C PHE A 556 15.19 -0.53 -2.95
N PRO A 557 14.56 0.18 -1.99
CA PRO A 557 13.11 0.24 -1.85
C PRO A 557 12.41 0.81 -3.09
N LEU A 558 13.03 1.81 -3.73
CA LEU A 558 12.57 2.46 -4.96
C LEU A 558 13.79 2.85 -5.82
N MET A 559 13.74 2.57 -7.12
CA MET A 559 14.72 3.03 -8.09
C MET A 559 14.04 3.39 -9.41
N ALA A 560 14.43 4.52 -9.99
CA ALA A 560 13.92 5.04 -11.26
C ALA A 560 15.05 5.14 -12.27
N THR A 561 14.93 4.37 -13.36
CA THR A 561 15.96 4.26 -14.39
C THR A 561 15.45 4.76 -15.72
N LEU A 562 16.22 5.63 -16.38
CA LEU A 562 16.04 5.94 -17.80
C LEU A 562 16.86 4.97 -18.65
N LEU A 563 16.20 4.26 -19.54
CA LEU A 563 16.80 3.17 -20.33
C LEU A 563 16.75 3.48 -21.81
N LYS A 564 17.86 3.21 -22.50
CA LYS A 564 17.92 3.19 -23.96
C LYS A 564 18.42 1.82 -24.43
N CYS A 565 17.60 1.14 -25.22
CA CYS A 565 17.82 -0.22 -25.73
C CYS A 565 17.38 -0.26 -27.20
N GLY A 566 18.26 -0.66 -28.11
CA GLY A 566 18.02 -0.55 -29.55
C GLY A 566 17.51 0.85 -29.96
N ALA A 567 16.38 0.89 -30.66
CA ALA A 567 15.70 2.14 -31.06
C ALA A 567 14.72 2.70 -30.01
N GLY A 568 14.52 2.01 -28.88
CA GLY A 568 13.55 2.36 -27.85
C GLY A 568 14.13 3.17 -26.69
N THR A 569 13.28 4.02 -26.08
CA THR A 569 13.53 4.63 -24.76
C THR A 569 12.47 4.15 -23.79
N PHE A 570 12.87 3.81 -22.57
CA PHE A 570 12.00 3.26 -21.52
C PHE A 570 12.29 3.94 -20.19
N ILE A 571 11.30 3.95 -19.30
CA ILE A 571 11.54 4.10 -17.86
C ILE A 571 11.34 2.75 -17.19
N ALA A 572 12.18 2.45 -16.20
CA ALA A 572 11.97 1.32 -15.30
C ALA A 572 11.81 1.85 -13.86
N ILE A 573 10.72 1.45 -13.21
CA ILE A 573 10.48 1.70 -11.78
C ILE A 573 10.64 0.38 -11.05
N GLU A 574 11.70 0.25 -10.26
CA GLU A 574 11.91 -0.88 -9.37
C GLU A 574 11.46 -0.54 -7.97
N TYR A 575 10.81 -1.49 -7.32
CA TYR A 575 10.26 -1.25 -6.00
C TYR A 575 10.11 -2.52 -5.18
N LYS A 576 10.16 -2.36 -3.85
CA LYS A 576 9.83 -3.42 -2.89
C LYS A 576 8.34 -3.38 -2.58
N THR A 577 7.63 -4.48 -2.84
CA THR A 577 6.18 -4.56 -2.59
C THR A 577 5.81 -4.49 -1.11
N SER A 578 6.76 -4.61 -0.19
CA SER A 578 6.54 -4.35 1.24
C SER A 578 6.49 -2.87 1.60
N VAL A 579 6.81 -1.97 0.67
CA VAL A 579 6.79 -0.52 0.87
C VAL A 579 5.86 0.15 -0.14
N TYR A 580 6.01 -0.19 -1.42
CA TYR A 580 5.23 0.38 -2.52
C TYR A 580 4.50 -0.75 -3.25
N GLY A 581 3.18 -0.75 -3.30
CA GLY A 581 2.48 -1.77 -4.08
C GLY A 581 2.47 -1.46 -5.59
N PRO A 582 1.96 -2.38 -6.42
CA PRO A 582 2.00 -2.24 -7.87
C PRO A 582 1.24 -1.02 -8.39
N HIS A 583 0.11 -0.67 -7.77
CA HIS A 583 -0.67 0.49 -8.20
C HIS A 583 0.08 1.78 -7.88
N TRP A 584 0.69 1.86 -6.69
CA TRP A 584 1.52 2.99 -6.32
C TRP A 584 2.66 3.22 -7.31
N ALA A 585 3.40 2.17 -7.68
CA ALA A 585 4.53 2.29 -8.61
C ALA A 585 4.10 2.69 -10.02
N GLU A 586 2.96 2.21 -10.49
CA GLU A 586 2.35 2.62 -11.75
C GLU A 586 1.96 4.10 -11.73
N ARG A 587 1.31 4.55 -10.65
CA ARG A 587 0.94 5.95 -10.47
C ARG A 587 2.14 6.88 -10.36
N PHE A 588 3.19 6.47 -9.64
CA PHE A 588 4.45 7.22 -9.60
C PHE A 588 5.06 7.40 -11.00
N ALA A 589 5.10 6.32 -11.80
CA ALA A 589 5.58 6.37 -13.18
C ALA A 589 4.73 7.29 -14.07
N GLU A 590 3.41 7.24 -13.93
CA GLU A 590 2.48 8.08 -14.68
C GLU A 590 2.57 9.55 -14.33
N ARG A 591 2.69 9.87 -13.03
CA ARG A 591 2.91 11.22 -12.53
C ARG A 591 4.22 11.81 -13.06
N LEU A 592 5.30 11.01 -13.07
CA LEU A 592 6.58 11.42 -13.65
C LEU A 592 6.46 11.76 -15.14
N LEU A 593 5.73 10.94 -15.90
CA LEU A 593 5.52 11.17 -17.34
C LEU A 593 4.54 12.33 -17.62
N SER A 594 3.51 12.51 -16.79
CA SER A 594 2.58 13.65 -16.86
C SER A 594 3.33 14.96 -16.58
N PHE A 595 4.11 14.99 -15.50
CA PHE A 595 4.96 16.13 -15.16
C PHE A 595 5.95 16.47 -16.29
N LEU A 596 6.64 15.47 -16.86
CA LEU A 596 7.53 15.64 -18.02
C LEU A 596 6.79 16.28 -19.21
N GLY A 597 5.59 15.77 -19.54
CA GLY A 597 4.77 16.28 -20.62
C GLY A 597 4.34 17.72 -20.40
N SER A 598 3.78 18.02 -19.23
CA SER A 598 3.32 19.35 -18.82
C SER A 598 4.46 20.37 -18.82
N LEU A 599 5.60 20.02 -18.20
CA LEU A 599 6.77 20.88 -18.12
C LEU A 599 7.37 21.20 -19.50
N ALA A 600 7.35 20.25 -20.44
CA ALA A 600 7.86 20.49 -21.79
C ALA A 600 7.01 21.48 -22.61
N THR A 601 5.76 21.73 -22.21
CA THR A 601 4.91 22.74 -22.87
C THR A 601 5.28 24.17 -22.52
N ASP A 602 5.75 24.39 -21.28
CA ASP A 602 6.23 25.69 -20.79
C ASP A 602 7.38 25.48 -19.77
N PRO A 603 8.62 25.31 -20.25
CA PRO A 603 9.77 24.98 -19.39
C PRO A 603 10.16 26.06 -18.37
N ASP A 604 9.68 27.29 -18.55
CA ASP A 604 9.98 28.43 -17.68
C ASP A 604 8.92 28.63 -16.58
N LYS A 605 7.81 27.88 -16.63
CA LYS A 605 6.74 27.93 -15.63
C LYS A 605 7.24 27.46 -14.25
N PRO A 606 6.81 28.09 -13.14
CA PRO A 606 7.14 27.64 -11.79
C PRO A 606 6.78 26.17 -11.56
N LEU A 607 7.66 25.41 -10.91
CA LEU A 607 7.52 23.98 -10.70
C LEU A 607 6.21 23.59 -9.97
N GLY A 608 5.76 24.41 -9.03
CA GLY A 608 4.53 24.21 -8.27
C GLY A 608 3.25 24.37 -9.10
N GLU A 609 3.31 25.07 -10.24
CA GLU A 609 2.18 25.24 -11.15
C GLU A 609 2.14 24.20 -12.28
N ILE A 610 3.15 23.32 -12.38
CA ILE A 610 3.18 22.24 -13.36
C ILE A 610 2.24 21.12 -12.91
N ASP A 611 1.33 20.70 -13.79
CA ASP A 611 0.45 19.58 -13.48
C ASP A 611 1.24 18.26 -13.45
N ILE A 612 1.12 17.58 -12.32
CA ILE A 612 1.69 16.26 -12.03
C ILE A 612 0.64 15.16 -12.22
N LEU A 613 -0.65 15.48 -12.12
CA LEU A 613 -1.69 14.46 -12.12
C LEU A 613 -1.92 13.93 -13.54
N PRO A 614 -1.98 12.61 -13.73
CA PRO A 614 -2.58 12.00 -14.90
C PRO A 614 -4.05 12.42 -15.05
N ASN A 615 -4.55 12.51 -16.28
CA ASN A 615 -5.92 12.98 -16.55
C ASN A 615 -7.00 12.12 -15.86
N ASP A 616 -6.82 10.80 -15.81
CA ASP A 616 -7.75 9.88 -15.15
C ASP A 616 -7.73 10.03 -13.62
N GLU A 617 -6.56 10.28 -13.03
CA GLU A 617 -6.44 10.59 -11.61
C GLU A 617 -7.11 11.92 -11.27
N ARG A 618 -6.90 12.95 -12.08
CA ARG A 618 -7.56 14.26 -11.94
C ARG A 618 -9.09 14.13 -12.05
N GLN A 619 -9.58 13.40 -13.06
CA GLN A 619 -11.00 13.10 -13.25
C GLN A 619 -11.58 12.43 -11.99
N PHE A 620 -10.88 11.43 -11.45
CA PHE A 620 -11.32 10.73 -10.25
C PHE A 620 -11.41 11.66 -9.03
N LEU A 621 -10.38 12.46 -8.78
CA LEU A 621 -10.29 13.35 -7.61
C LEU A 621 -11.28 14.52 -7.68
N ILE A 622 -11.56 15.04 -8.88
CA ILE A 622 -12.46 16.20 -9.06
C ILE A 622 -13.91 15.77 -9.22
N GLU A 623 -14.18 14.75 -10.03
CA GLU A 623 -15.52 14.37 -10.48
C GLU A 623 -16.00 13.07 -9.84
N ASP A 624 -15.33 11.94 -10.07
CA ASP A 624 -15.89 10.62 -9.73
C ASP A 624 -16.07 10.42 -8.22
N LEU A 625 -15.08 10.84 -7.41
CA LEU A 625 -15.16 10.80 -5.95
C LEU A 625 -16.25 11.73 -5.40
N ASN A 626 -16.56 12.78 -6.16
CA ASN A 626 -17.43 13.89 -5.80
C ASN A 626 -18.80 13.84 -6.47
N ALA A 627 -19.10 12.76 -7.20
CA ALA A 627 -20.38 12.48 -7.83
C ALA A 627 -21.45 12.06 -6.80
N THR A 628 -21.71 12.92 -5.83
CA THR A 628 -22.54 12.64 -4.65
C THR A 628 -23.95 13.20 -4.73
N HIS A 629 -24.36 13.74 -5.88
CA HIS A 629 -25.66 14.38 -6.04
C HIS A 629 -26.80 13.42 -5.68
N SER A 630 -27.68 13.85 -4.77
CA SER A 630 -28.91 13.14 -4.43
C SER A 630 -30.08 14.11 -4.31
N GLN A 631 -31.24 13.75 -4.85
CA GLN A 631 -32.41 14.63 -4.83
C GLN A 631 -32.96 14.71 -3.41
N TYR A 632 -33.07 15.93 -2.88
CA TYR A 632 -33.72 16.22 -1.60
C TYR A 632 -34.39 17.60 -1.67
N PRO A 633 -35.36 17.91 -0.79
CA PRO A 633 -36.09 19.19 -0.80
C PRO A 633 -35.22 20.33 -0.24
N ARG A 634 -34.21 20.74 -1.01
CA ARG A 634 -33.17 21.71 -0.64
C ARG A 634 -33.74 23.03 -0.11
N ASP A 635 -34.75 23.57 -0.76
CA ASP A 635 -35.24 24.93 -0.52
C ASP A 635 -36.39 24.99 0.51
N THR A 636 -36.61 23.93 1.29
CA THR A 636 -37.72 23.81 2.25
C THR A 636 -37.22 23.74 3.69
N GLY A 637 -37.83 24.49 4.59
CA GLY A 637 -37.52 24.48 6.02
C GLY A 637 -37.86 23.16 6.72
N LEU A 638 -37.14 22.84 7.78
CA LEU A 638 -37.29 21.58 8.53
C LEU A 638 -38.70 21.42 9.15
N GLY A 639 -39.32 22.52 9.59
CA GLY A 639 -40.69 22.49 10.12
C GLY A 639 -41.72 22.06 9.06
N GLU A 640 -41.61 22.61 7.84
CA GLU A 640 -42.44 22.22 6.70
C GLU A 640 -42.20 20.75 6.32
N LEU A 641 -40.94 20.30 6.32
CA LEU A 641 -40.59 18.90 6.04
C LEU A 641 -41.17 17.92 7.08
N LEU A 642 -41.14 18.31 8.36
CA LEU A 642 -41.76 17.53 9.43
C LEU A 642 -43.29 17.49 9.29
N ALA A 643 -43.91 18.62 8.91
CA ALA A 643 -45.34 18.69 8.68
C ALA A 643 -45.80 17.71 7.58
N LEU A 644 -45.00 17.47 6.53
CA LEU A 644 -45.29 16.47 5.52
C LEU A 644 -45.41 15.05 6.12
N ARG A 645 -44.57 14.71 7.11
CA ARG A 645 -44.64 13.41 7.81
C ARG A 645 -45.80 13.33 8.77
N ILE A 646 -46.11 14.43 9.46
CA ILE A 646 -47.24 14.50 10.39
C ILE A 646 -48.58 14.37 9.66
N GLN A 647 -48.70 14.98 8.48
CA GLN A 647 -49.92 14.98 7.68
C GLN A 647 -50.07 13.73 6.80
N ASP A 648 -49.01 12.95 6.60
CA ASP A 648 -49.07 11.68 5.89
C ASP A 648 -49.92 10.66 6.67
N PRO A 649 -51.06 10.18 6.12
CA PRO A 649 -51.91 9.21 6.79
C PRO A 649 -51.21 7.89 7.15
N ALA A 650 -50.17 7.50 6.39
CA ALA A 650 -49.37 6.31 6.69
C ALA A 650 -48.44 6.49 7.90
N CYS A 651 -48.10 7.74 8.23
CA CYS A 651 -47.21 8.09 9.34
C CYS A 651 -47.95 8.58 10.58
N ALA A 652 -49.09 9.24 10.43
CA ALA A 652 -49.78 10.00 11.49
C ALA A 652 -49.97 9.24 12.81
N ASN A 653 -50.27 7.94 12.77
CA ASN A 653 -50.51 7.12 13.96
C ASN A 653 -49.27 6.35 14.46
N ARG A 654 -48.12 6.46 13.78
CA ARG A 654 -46.85 5.87 14.22
C ARG A 654 -46.29 6.69 15.38
N ILE A 655 -45.52 6.04 16.23
CA ILE A 655 -44.83 6.72 17.34
C ILE A 655 -43.64 7.50 16.78
N ALA A 656 -43.66 8.83 16.96
CA ALA A 656 -42.58 9.74 16.58
C ALA A 656 -41.52 9.82 17.67
N ILE A 657 -41.93 9.98 18.94
CA ILE A 657 -41.03 10.19 20.09
C ILE A 657 -41.40 9.26 21.23
N SER A 658 -40.41 8.73 21.94
CA SER A 658 -40.59 7.95 23.17
C SER A 658 -39.39 8.05 24.12
N ASP A 659 -39.60 7.87 25.43
CA ASP A 659 -38.55 7.90 26.46
C ASP A 659 -38.67 6.76 27.49
N GLY A 660 -39.42 5.70 27.14
CA GLY A 660 -39.74 4.58 28.02
C GLY A 660 -40.97 4.80 28.91
N LYS A 661 -41.32 6.05 29.22
CA LYS A 661 -42.52 6.41 30.01
C LYS A 661 -43.64 6.96 29.12
N THR A 662 -43.26 7.76 28.13
CA THR A 662 -44.13 8.49 27.23
C THR A 662 -43.96 7.96 25.80
N LYS A 663 -45.05 7.97 25.04
CA LYS A 663 -45.07 7.68 23.60
C LYS A 663 -45.96 8.71 22.92
N ILE A 664 -45.40 9.42 21.94
CA ILE A 664 -46.08 10.49 21.21
C ILE A 664 -46.18 10.08 19.75
N SER A 665 -47.40 10.05 19.20
CA SER A 665 -47.59 9.78 17.77
C SER A 665 -47.21 11.00 16.92
N TYR A 666 -46.98 10.83 15.62
CA TYR A 666 -46.75 11.97 14.71
C TYR A 666 -47.91 12.97 14.75
N ARG A 667 -49.15 12.49 14.81
CA ARG A 667 -50.34 13.34 14.94
C ARG A 667 -50.33 14.15 16.23
N ASP A 668 -50.09 13.48 17.36
CA ASP A 668 -50.07 14.14 18.67
C ASP A 668 -48.91 15.13 18.76
N LEU A 669 -47.76 14.80 18.16
CA LEU A 669 -46.63 15.71 18.03
C LEU A 669 -47.06 16.98 17.29
N GLY A 670 -47.73 16.88 16.14
CA GLY A 670 -48.21 18.06 15.41
C GLY A 670 -49.12 18.99 16.23
N MET A 671 -49.98 18.41 17.07
CA MET A 671 -50.84 19.18 17.98
C MET A 671 -50.02 19.88 19.06
N LEU A 672 -49.06 19.18 19.67
CA LEU A 672 -48.15 19.76 20.67
C LEU A 672 -47.31 20.90 20.08
N LEU A 673 -46.74 20.70 18.89
CA LEU A 673 -45.92 21.71 18.21
C LEU A 673 -46.74 22.98 17.93
N SER A 674 -47.99 22.82 17.46
CA SER A 674 -48.90 23.94 17.18
C SER A 674 -49.24 24.73 18.44
N GLU A 675 -49.63 24.06 19.52
CA GLU A 675 -49.99 24.74 20.78
C GLU A 675 -48.78 25.45 21.41
N ILE A 676 -47.60 24.83 21.35
CA ILE A 676 -46.38 25.45 21.87
C ILE A 676 -45.97 26.65 21.00
N ALA A 677 -46.13 26.58 19.68
CA ALA A 677 -45.90 27.74 18.80
C ALA A 677 -46.74 28.96 19.21
N THR A 678 -48.04 28.78 19.51
CA THR A 678 -48.87 29.88 20.03
C THR A 678 -48.36 30.42 21.36
N LYS A 679 -47.83 29.56 22.24
CA LYS A 679 -47.23 30.00 23.52
C LYS A 679 -45.90 30.74 23.32
N LEU A 680 -45.15 30.43 22.27
CA LEU A 680 -43.94 31.17 21.90
C LEU A 680 -44.30 32.61 21.48
N ASP A 681 -45.42 32.82 20.78
CA ASP A 681 -45.95 34.16 20.49
C ASP A 681 -46.28 34.93 21.78
N GLU A 682 -46.91 34.27 22.77
CA GLU A 682 -47.23 34.88 24.08
C GLU A 682 -45.96 35.26 24.87
N ILE A 683 -44.87 34.51 24.70
CA ILE A 683 -43.55 34.80 25.28
C ILE A 683 -42.83 35.93 24.50
N GLY A 684 -43.33 36.32 23.33
CA GLY A 684 -42.76 37.39 22.50
C GLY A 684 -41.63 36.92 21.58
N VAL A 685 -41.52 35.61 21.31
CA VAL A 685 -40.62 35.08 20.29
C VAL A 685 -41.20 35.39 18.91
N GLN A 686 -40.35 35.78 17.96
CA GLN A 686 -40.75 36.05 16.58
C GLN A 686 -40.05 35.10 15.60
N PRO A 687 -40.71 34.63 14.53
CA PRO A 687 -40.08 33.79 13.52
C PRO A 687 -38.79 34.40 12.96
N GLY A 688 -37.79 33.57 12.67
CA GLY A 688 -36.48 33.99 12.18
C GLY A 688 -35.47 34.40 13.25
N GLN A 689 -35.87 34.56 14.51
CA GLN A 689 -34.94 34.80 15.62
C GLN A 689 -34.19 33.51 16.03
N THR A 690 -32.98 33.66 16.58
CA THR A 690 -32.30 32.60 17.33
C THR A 690 -32.77 32.59 18.77
N VAL A 691 -33.21 31.43 19.27
CA VAL A 691 -33.71 31.25 20.63
C VAL A 691 -32.83 30.27 21.39
N ALA A 692 -32.32 30.70 22.54
CA ALA A 692 -31.47 29.89 23.39
C ALA A 692 -32.30 28.92 24.25
N LEU A 693 -31.75 27.73 24.48
CA LEU A 693 -32.38 26.67 25.26
C LEU A 693 -31.38 26.10 26.28
N ALA A 694 -31.63 26.32 27.57
CA ALA A 694 -30.86 25.79 28.69
C ALA A 694 -31.69 24.76 29.47
N THR A 695 -31.62 23.50 29.05
CA THR A 695 -32.41 22.39 29.60
C THR A 695 -31.58 21.12 29.67
N GLU A 696 -32.03 20.17 30.49
CA GLU A 696 -31.56 18.80 30.42
C GLU A 696 -32.16 18.05 29.23
N ARG A 697 -31.47 16.97 28.83
CA ARG A 697 -31.90 16.11 27.74
C ARG A 697 -33.10 15.26 28.19
N ASN A 698 -34.27 15.59 27.69
CA ASN A 698 -35.51 14.87 27.93
C ASN A 698 -36.51 15.12 26.79
N THR A 699 -37.66 14.46 26.83
CA THR A 699 -38.71 14.59 25.81
C THR A 699 -39.18 16.04 25.63
N ASP A 700 -39.33 16.80 26.71
CA ASP A 700 -39.79 18.20 26.66
C ASP A 700 -38.79 19.11 25.93
N ALA A 701 -37.49 18.89 26.14
CA ALA A 701 -36.43 19.60 25.44
C ALA A 701 -36.45 19.33 23.93
N ILE A 702 -36.70 18.08 23.53
CA ILE A 702 -36.85 17.72 22.11
C ILE A 702 -38.08 18.39 21.52
N ILE A 703 -39.22 18.34 22.20
CA ILE A 703 -40.45 19.01 21.74
C ILE A 703 -40.19 20.51 21.61
N ALA A 704 -39.50 21.14 22.55
CA ALA A 704 -39.16 22.56 22.48
C ALA A 704 -38.29 22.90 21.25
N ILE A 705 -37.26 22.11 20.95
CA ILE A 705 -36.44 22.27 19.73
C ILE A 705 -37.31 22.19 18.48
N LEU A 706 -38.15 21.15 18.39
CA LEU A 706 -39.05 20.95 17.25
C LEU A 706 -40.07 22.09 17.13
N SER A 707 -40.58 22.61 18.24
CA SER A 707 -41.52 23.72 18.28
C SER A 707 -40.89 25.04 17.86
N LEU A 708 -39.64 25.31 18.26
CA LEU A 708 -38.90 26.48 17.77
C LEU A 708 -38.76 26.44 16.25
N VAL A 709 -38.39 25.28 15.70
CA VAL A 709 -38.29 25.10 14.25
C VAL A 709 -39.66 25.18 13.57
N TRP A 710 -40.72 24.63 14.17
CA TRP A 710 -42.10 24.75 13.68
C TRP A 710 -42.56 26.20 13.62
N HIS A 711 -42.20 27.00 14.63
CA HIS A 711 -42.45 28.43 14.71
C HIS A 711 -41.57 29.27 13.76
N GLY A 712 -40.53 28.66 13.17
CA GLY A 712 -39.64 29.30 12.19
C GLY A 712 -38.38 29.93 12.80
N ASN A 713 -38.04 29.58 14.04
CA ASN A 713 -36.85 30.01 14.75
C ASN A 713 -35.66 29.09 14.53
N ALA A 714 -34.45 29.64 14.71
CA ALA A 714 -33.25 28.84 14.90
C ALA A 714 -33.08 28.53 16.38
N TYR A 715 -32.72 27.29 16.71
CA TYR A 715 -32.47 26.89 18.10
C TYR A 715 -30.98 26.99 18.46
N LEU A 716 -30.68 27.43 19.68
CA LEU A 716 -29.34 27.45 20.26
C LEU A 716 -29.36 26.63 21.55
N PRO A 717 -28.96 25.36 21.53
CA PRO A 717 -28.84 24.56 22.73
C PRO A 717 -27.60 25.02 23.52
N ILE A 718 -27.80 25.32 24.79
CA ILE A 718 -26.74 25.72 25.72
C ILE A 718 -26.70 24.72 26.87
N ASP A 719 -25.50 24.26 27.22
CA ASP A 719 -25.33 23.41 28.38
C ASP A 719 -25.80 24.17 29.63
N LYS A 720 -26.85 23.65 30.27
CA LYS A 720 -27.43 24.27 31.45
C LYS A 720 -26.43 24.37 32.61
N SER A 721 -25.40 23.53 32.67
CA SER A 721 -24.40 23.58 33.74
C SER A 721 -23.50 24.81 33.67
N LEU A 722 -23.50 25.55 32.55
CA LEU A 722 -22.70 26.75 32.39
C LEU A 722 -23.11 27.85 33.37
N PRO A 723 -22.13 28.61 33.90
CA PRO A 723 -22.39 29.83 34.65
C PRO A 723 -23.24 30.82 33.83
N ALA A 724 -24.11 31.59 34.49
CA ALA A 724 -25.05 32.47 33.81
C ALA A 724 -24.36 33.52 32.92
N ASN A 725 -23.22 34.07 33.36
CA ASN A 725 -22.42 34.99 32.56
C ASN A 725 -21.88 34.33 31.27
N ALA A 726 -21.47 33.06 31.32
CA ALA A 726 -21.06 32.33 30.13
C ALA A 726 -22.24 32.11 29.16
N ILE A 727 -23.43 31.83 29.68
CA ILE A 727 -24.66 31.74 28.87
C ILE A 727 -24.96 33.10 28.20
N ALA A 728 -24.87 34.19 28.96
CA ALA A 728 -25.06 35.54 28.44
C ALA A 728 -24.10 35.86 27.29
N ASP A 729 -22.81 35.57 27.46
CA ASP A 729 -21.78 35.82 26.46
C ASP A 729 -22.06 35.04 25.15
N LEU A 730 -22.50 33.78 25.25
CA LEU A 730 -22.88 32.98 24.08
C LEU A 730 -24.11 33.55 23.36
N MET A 731 -25.11 33.98 24.12
CA MET A 731 -26.34 34.58 23.57
C MET A 731 -26.06 35.90 22.86
N ASP A 732 -25.22 36.76 23.43
CA ASP A 732 -24.82 38.02 22.80
C ASP A 732 -24.11 37.80 21.47
N GLU A 733 -23.17 36.84 21.44
CA GLU A 733 -22.34 36.55 20.27
C GLU A 733 -23.18 36.18 19.05
N CYS A 734 -24.30 35.48 19.24
CA CYS A 734 -25.21 35.08 18.17
C CYS A 734 -26.48 35.93 18.06
N GLY A 735 -26.61 37.00 18.84
CA GLY A 735 -27.78 37.87 18.87
C GLY A 735 -29.08 37.21 19.38
N ALA A 736 -28.98 36.18 20.24
CA ALA A 736 -30.14 35.57 20.87
C ALA A 736 -30.65 36.46 22.01
N HIS A 737 -31.95 36.79 22.00
CA HIS A 737 -32.57 37.65 23.02
C HIS A 737 -33.51 36.91 23.98
N THR A 738 -33.89 35.68 23.65
CA THR A 738 -34.80 34.85 24.45
C THR A 738 -34.07 33.59 24.91
N LEU A 739 -34.19 33.27 26.21
CA LEU A 739 -33.70 32.05 26.83
C LEU A 739 -34.88 31.26 27.39
N LEU A 740 -35.08 30.05 26.86
CA LEU A 740 -36.00 29.08 27.43
C LEU A 740 -35.24 28.15 28.37
N CYS A 741 -35.72 27.98 29.60
CA CYS A 741 -35.08 27.09 30.57
C CYS A 741 -36.09 26.15 31.25
N SER A 742 -35.59 25.02 31.76
CA SER A 742 -36.40 24.13 32.59
C SER A 742 -36.90 24.88 33.85
N PRO A 743 -38.08 24.55 34.40
CA PRO A 743 -38.61 25.22 35.60
C PRO A 743 -37.62 25.23 36.78
N HIS A 744 -36.83 24.17 36.94
CA HIS A 744 -35.84 24.04 38.01
C HIS A 744 -34.59 24.95 37.83
N GLU A 745 -34.34 25.44 36.62
CA GLU A 745 -33.20 26.33 36.32
C GLU A 745 -33.58 27.81 36.42
N GLN A 746 -34.88 28.12 36.54
CA GLN A 746 -35.40 29.48 36.43
C GLN A 746 -34.86 30.40 37.53
N ASP A 747 -34.77 29.91 38.78
CA ASP A 747 -34.22 30.68 39.90
C ASP A 747 -32.72 30.98 39.71
N ARG A 748 -31.95 30.00 39.22
CA ARG A 748 -30.52 30.15 38.99
C ARG A 748 -30.22 31.14 37.86
N LEU A 749 -31.07 31.14 36.84
CA LEU A 749 -30.91 31.99 35.66
C LEU A 749 -31.70 33.30 35.75
N ALA A 750 -32.35 33.57 36.88
CA ALA A 750 -33.17 34.77 37.08
C ALA A 750 -32.37 36.07 36.93
N GLU A 751 -31.06 36.06 37.24
CA GLU A 751 -30.20 37.23 37.07
C GLU A 751 -30.04 37.65 35.59
N LEU A 752 -30.25 36.72 34.65
CA LEU A 752 -30.21 37.01 33.21
C LEU A 752 -31.46 37.77 32.73
N ALA A 753 -32.56 37.77 33.49
CA ALA A 753 -33.79 38.46 33.12
C ALA A 753 -33.63 40.00 33.05
N ALA A 754 -32.56 40.56 33.63
CA ALA A 754 -32.21 41.97 33.48
C ALA A 754 -31.74 42.33 32.07
N ARG A 755 -31.32 41.33 31.26
CA ARG A 755 -30.70 41.50 29.95
C ARG A 755 -31.43 40.77 28.83
N PHE A 756 -32.00 39.61 29.11
CA PHE A 756 -32.67 38.74 28.15
C PHE A 756 -34.10 38.44 28.58
N ASN A 757 -34.93 38.04 27.62
CA ASN A 757 -36.25 37.48 27.92
C ASN A 757 -36.08 36.02 28.39
N VAL A 758 -36.05 35.82 29.71
CA VAL A 758 -35.92 34.50 30.33
C VAL A 758 -37.30 33.95 30.64
N ALA A 759 -37.68 32.84 30.01
CA ALA A 759 -38.97 32.20 30.19
C ALA A 759 -38.83 30.71 30.48
N ALA A 760 -39.81 30.16 31.19
CA ALA A 760 -39.91 28.72 31.38
C ALA A 760 -40.26 28.03 30.05
N LEU A 761 -39.81 26.79 29.89
CA LEU A 761 -40.19 25.94 28.76
C LEU A 761 -41.73 25.85 28.63
N PRO A 762 -42.31 26.24 27.48
CA PRO A 762 -43.74 26.09 27.25
C PRO A 762 -44.12 24.61 27.19
N THR A 763 -45.16 24.23 27.93
CA THR A 763 -45.70 22.86 27.95
C THR A 763 -47.08 22.83 27.30
N ALA A 764 -47.48 21.69 26.72
CA ALA A 764 -48.79 21.52 26.07
C ALA A 764 -49.32 20.10 26.29
N GLN A 765 -50.60 19.88 26.03
CA GLN A 765 -51.22 18.55 26.05
C GLN A 765 -51.89 18.30 24.70
N ALA A 766 -51.59 17.18 24.04
CA ALA A 766 -52.06 16.89 22.69
C ALA A 766 -53.60 16.94 22.50
N ASN A 767 -54.37 16.70 23.58
CA ASN A 767 -55.84 16.75 23.62
C ASN A 767 -56.40 17.90 24.46
N GLY A 768 -55.66 19.00 24.61
CA GLY A 768 -56.14 20.19 25.32
C GLY A 768 -57.41 20.78 24.68
N ALA A 769 -58.28 21.40 25.48
CA ALA A 769 -59.55 21.97 25.01
C ALA A 769 -59.41 23.05 23.92
N THR A 770 -58.20 23.59 23.73
CA THR A 770 -57.84 24.61 22.73
C THR A 770 -56.94 24.09 21.61
N ALA A 771 -56.56 22.81 21.60
CA ALA A 771 -55.58 22.27 20.66
C ALA A 771 -56.14 22.28 19.23
N LYS A 772 -55.52 23.08 18.36
CA LYS A 772 -55.83 23.18 16.93
C LYS A 772 -54.54 23.03 16.14
N PHE A 773 -54.59 22.24 15.05
CA PHE A 773 -53.42 22.10 14.19
C PHE A 773 -53.18 23.41 13.42
N GLU A 774 -51.98 23.97 13.56
CA GLU A 774 -51.52 25.13 12.81
C GLU A 774 -50.33 24.73 11.94
N SER A 775 -50.28 25.24 10.71
CA SER A 775 -49.17 24.93 9.80
C SER A 775 -47.88 25.60 10.29
N PRO A 776 -46.71 24.97 10.08
CA PRO A 776 -45.44 25.58 10.48
C PRO A 776 -45.18 26.87 9.70
N ALA A 777 -44.34 27.73 10.27
CA ALA A 777 -43.84 28.91 9.57
C ALA A 777 -43.02 28.47 8.34
N LYS A 778 -43.21 29.19 7.23
CA LYS A 778 -42.48 28.91 5.99
C LYS A 778 -41.06 29.45 6.07
N ARG A 779 -40.07 28.59 5.81
CA ARG A 779 -38.64 28.95 5.80
C ARG A 779 -37.98 28.38 4.55
N SER A 780 -37.02 29.10 3.99
CA SER A 780 -36.18 28.62 2.90
C SER A 780 -35.11 27.65 3.41
N GLY A 781 -34.47 26.94 2.49
CA GLY A 781 -33.33 26.09 2.80
C GLY A 781 -32.14 26.86 3.40
N ASP A 782 -31.92 28.11 2.97
CA ASP A 782 -30.80 28.94 3.42
C ASP A 782 -31.09 29.70 4.73
N ASP A 783 -32.33 29.66 5.23
CA ASP A 783 -32.66 30.17 6.55
C ASP A 783 -31.99 29.33 7.64
N LEU A 784 -31.62 29.98 8.75
CA LEU A 784 -30.94 29.35 9.87
C LEU A 784 -31.83 28.29 10.54
N ALA A 785 -31.27 27.10 10.79
CA ALA A 785 -31.90 26.03 11.55
C ALA A 785 -31.40 26.03 13.00
N TYR A 786 -30.10 26.19 13.21
CA TYR A 786 -29.52 26.24 14.55
C TYR A 786 -28.20 26.99 14.59
N VAL A 787 -27.79 27.33 15.82
CA VAL A 787 -26.44 27.78 16.14
C VAL A 787 -25.84 26.82 17.16
N MET A 788 -24.61 26.37 16.91
CA MET A 788 -23.85 25.56 17.87
C MET A 788 -22.47 26.13 18.07
N PHE A 789 -22.01 26.18 19.32
CA PHE A 789 -20.71 26.72 19.66
C PHE A 789 -19.64 25.65 19.70
N THR A 790 -18.50 25.93 19.08
CA THR A 790 -17.31 25.08 19.16
C THR A 790 -16.20 25.78 19.95
N SER A 791 -15.34 25.01 20.61
CA SER A 791 -14.16 25.55 21.30
C SER A 791 -13.19 26.14 20.28
N GLY A 792 -13.15 27.47 20.17
CA GLY A 792 -12.21 28.15 19.29
C GLY A 792 -10.77 28.01 19.80
N SER A 793 -9.80 27.87 18.89
CA SER A 793 -8.36 27.84 19.20
C SER A 793 -7.86 29.07 19.96
N THR A 794 -8.62 30.17 19.94
CA THR A 794 -8.33 31.42 20.67
C THR A 794 -8.96 31.48 22.06
N GLY A 795 -9.59 30.40 22.55
CA GLY A 795 -10.24 30.33 23.86
C GLY A 795 -11.61 30.99 23.95
N LYS A 796 -12.06 31.71 22.90
CA LYS A 796 -13.44 32.23 22.78
C LYS A 796 -14.28 31.27 21.94
N PRO A 797 -15.45 30.81 22.43
CA PRO A 797 -16.39 30.00 21.66
C PRO A 797 -16.82 30.73 20.38
N LYS A 798 -16.99 30.00 19.27
CA LYS A 798 -17.49 30.53 17.99
C LYS A 798 -18.80 29.83 17.62
N GLY A 799 -19.84 30.59 17.29
CA GLY A 799 -21.13 30.04 16.90
C GLY A 799 -21.14 29.69 15.41
N VAL A 800 -21.36 28.42 15.08
CA VAL A 800 -21.48 27.94 13.70
C VAL A 800 -22.93 28.11 13.25
N LEU A 801 -23.15 28.85 12.16
CA LEU A 801 -24.47 29.19 11.64
C LEU A 801 -24.96 28.14 10.63
N VAL A 802 -25.79 27.18 11.05
CA VAL A 802 -26.19 26.05 10.19
C VAL A 802 -27.57 26.26 9.57
N PRO A 803 -27.71 26.23 8.22
CA PRO A 803 -28.99 26.43 7.54
C PRO A 803 -29.84 25.16 7.47
N ASN A 804 -31.15 25.32 7.24
CA ASN A 804 -32.12 24.22 7.12
C ASN A 804 -31.72 23.18 6.06
N ARG A 805 -31.22 23.63 4.89
CA ARG A 805 -30.79 22.77 3.79
C ARG A 805 -29.69 21.79 4.19
N ALA A 806 -28.83 22.18 5.13
CA ALA A 806 -27.68 21.39 5.54
C ALA A 806 -28.13 20.19 6.38
N VAL A 807 -29.09 20.41 7.28
CA VAL A 807 -29.74 19.36 8.07
C VAL A 807 -30.56 18.44 7.16
N ALA A 808 -31.36 19.02 6.24
CA ALA A 808 -32.14 18.23 5.29
C ALA A 808 -31.23 17.35 4.41
N ARG A 809 -30.11 17.88 3.91
CA ARG A 809 -29.09 17.15 3.14
C ARG A 809 -28.49 15.99 3.93
N LEU A 810 -28.25 16.18 5.23
CA LEU A 810 -27.65 15.16 6.09
C LEU A 810 -28.56 13.92 6.18
N VAL A 811 -29.88 14.12 6.27
CA VAL A 811 -30.81 13.08 6.72
C VAL A 811 -31.82 12.58 5.68
N LEU A 812 -32.06 13.32 4.59
CA LEU A 812 -33.01 12.92 3.54
C LEU A 812 -32.28 12.43 2.30
N ASN A 813 -32.69 11.26 1.79
CA ASN A 813 -32.17 10.68 0.55
C ASN A 813 -30.63 10.63 0.47
N ASN A 814 -29.99 10.45 1.62
CA ASN A 814 -28.55 10.31 1.72
C ASN A 814 -28.18 8.84 1.48
N LEU A 815 -27.67 8.53 0.28
CA LEU A 815 -27.34 7.16 -0.12
C LEU A 815 -26.27 6.51 0.76
N ALA A 816 -25.40 7.30 1.39
CA ALA A 816 -24.37 6.80 2.30
C ALA A 816 -24.93 6.43 3.68
N LEU A 817 -26.06 7.04 4.08
CA LEU A 817 -26.73 6.82 5.36
C LEU A 817 -28.26 6.76 5.15
N PRO A 818 -28.80 5.69 4.56
CA PRO A 818 -30.23 5.61 4.29
C PRO A 818 -31.00 5.46 5.61
N PHE A 819 -31.88 6.41 5.93
CA PHE A 819 -32.83 6.31 7.04
C PHE A 819 -34.21 5.99 6.51
N GLY A 820 -35.01 5.28 7.29
CA GLY A 820 -36.37 4.90 6.93
C GLY A 820 -37.32 4.78 8.10
N ASP A 821 -38.56 4.47 7.79
CA ASP A 821 -39.66 4.45 8.75
C ASP A 821 -39.51 3.35 9.82
N SER A 822 -38.74 2.31 9.54
CA SER A 822 -38.44 1.21 10.47
C SER A 822 -37.29 1.53 11.44
N ASP A 823 -36.64 2.67 11.30
CA ASP A 823 -35.55 3.07 12.17
C ASP A 823 -36.06 3.62 13.51
N VAL A 824 -35.39 3.20 14.57
CA VAL A 824 -35.53 3.75 15.92
C VAL A 824 -34.16 4.26 16.31
N VAL A 825 -34.01 5.58 16.34
CA VAL A 825 -32.73 6.24 16.62
C VAL A 825 -32.69 6.66 18.08
N ALA A 826 -31.63 6.29 18.78
CA ALA A 826 -31.39 6.78 20.13
C ALA A 826 -30.93 8.23 20.10
N GLN A 827 -31.58 9.09 20.90
CA GLN A 827 -31.10 10.42 21.21
C GLN A 827 -30.21 10.32 22.45
N ALA A 828 -28.90 10.24 22.22
CA ALA A 828 -27.87 9.96 23.22
C ALA A 828 -26.74 11.00 23.22
N ALA A 829 -26.66 11.86 22.22
CA ALA A 829 -25.78 13.01 22.24
C ALA A 829 -26.29 14.10 23.19
N SER A 830 -25.38 14.95 23.65
CA SER A 830 -25.76 16.22 24.27
C SER A 830 -26.37 17.13 23.21
N LEU A 831 -27.42 17.87 23.56
CA LEU A 831 -28.13 18.76 22.63
C LEU A 831 -27.24 19.89 22.11
N GLY A 832 -26.18 20.26 22.83
CA GLY A 832 -25.18 21.25 22.41
C GLY A 832 -24.17 20.76 21.37
N PHE A 833 -24.23 19.48 20.99
CA PHE A 833 -23.37 18.91 19.95
C PHE A 833 -24.18 18.57 18.70
N ASP A 834 -23.58 18.77 17.53
CA ASP A 834 -24.17 18.54 16.21
C ASP A 834 -24.58 17.09 15.94
N ALA A 835 -23.99 16.15 16.68
CA ALA A 835 -24.44 14.77 16.81
C ALA A 835 -25.96 14.65 17.07
N ALA A 836 -26.51 15.48 17.96
CA ALA A 836 -27.94 15.46 18.30
C ALA A 836 -28.83 15.85 17.10
N THR A 837 -28.32 16.69 16.19
CA THR A 837 -29.05 17.08 14.97
C THR A 837 -29.34 15.85 14.09
N LEU A 838 -28.34 14.97 13.89
CA LEU A 838 -28.56 13.71 13.18
C LEU A 838 -29.59 12.84 13.92
N GLU A 839 -29.39 12.66 15.23
CA GLU A 839 -30.24 11.79 16.05
C GLU A 839 -31.72 12.20 15.99
N ILE A 840 -32.01 13.51 16.05
CA ILE A 840 -33.38 14.06 16.06
C ILE A 840 -33.99 14.01 14.66
N TRP A 841 -33.32 14.58 13.66
CA TRP A 841 -33.95 14.83 12.35
C TRP A 841 -33.96 13.60 11.45
N ALA A 842 -33.00 12.68 11.61
CA ALA A 842 -32.95 11.45 10.83
C ALA A 842 -34.18 10.56 10.95
N PRO A 843 -34.64 10.17 12.15
CA PRO A 843 -35.87 9.39 12.27
C PRO A 843 -37.10 10.22 11.89
N LEU A 844 -37.19 11.47 12.37
CA LEU A 844 -38.44 12.24 12.29
C LEU A 844 -38.79 12.65 10.86
N LEU A 845 -37.81 12.99 10.02
CA LEU A 845 -38.07 13.35 8.63
C LEU A 845 -38.27 12.13 7.70
N ASN A 846 -37.93 10.93 8.17
CA ASN A 846 -38.06 9.67 7.43
C ASN A 846 -39.20 8.77 7.95
N GLY A 847 -40.06 9.26 8.86
CA GLY A 847 -41.21 8.50 9.40
C GLY A 847 -40.83 7.43 10.45
N GLY A 848 -39.59 7.46 10.92
CA GLY A 848 -39.06 6.60 11.98
C GLY A 848 -39.45 7.09 13.37
N ARG A 849 -38.77 6.57 14.39
CA ARG A 849 -38.99 6.93 15.79
C ARG A 849 -37.71 7.42 16.45
N LEU A 850 -37.79 8.54 17.16
CA LEU A 850 -36.79 9.01 18.10
C LEU A 850 -37.03 8.38 19.47
N HIS A 851 -36.01 7.77 20.06
CA HIS A 851 -36.04 7.31 21.44
C HIS A 851 -35.08 8.13 22.31
N VAL A 852 -35.61 8.94 23.22
CA VAL A 852 -34.80 9.78 24.11
C VAL A 852 -34.23 8.90 25.22
N LEU A 853 -32.91 8.72 25.20
CA LEU A 853 -32.23 7.89 26.19
C LEU A 853 -31.86 8.73 27.40
N ASP A 854 -32.30 8.29 28.58
CA ASP A 854 -31.94 8.94 29.84
C ASP A 854 -30.41 8.87 30.09
N ASN A 855 -29.85 9.89 30.74
CA ASN A 855 -28.42 9.94 31.03
C ASN A 855 -27.96 8.81 31.96
N GLU A 856 -28.73 8.48 33.00
CA GLU A 856 -28.39 7.38 33.90
C GLU A 856 -28.39 6.06 33.14
N ALA A 857 -29.35 5.88 32.22
CA ALA A 857 -29.43 4.69 31.38
C ALA A 857 -28.26 4.58 30.38
N LEU A 858 -27.83 5.70 29.78
CA LEU A 858 -26.71 5.73 28.82
C LEU A 858 -25.38 5.29 29.45
N PHE A 859 -25.12 5.70 30.71
CA PHE A 859 -23.86 5.41 31.40
C PHE A 859 -23.94 4.16 32.31
N ASN A 860 -25.11 3.55 32.47
CA ASN A 860 -25.25 2.29 33.19
C ASN A 860 -25.02 1.08 32.26
N LEU A 861 -23.74 0.72 32.10
CA LEU A 861 -23.30 -0.36 31.21
C LEU A 861 -23.94 -1.72 31.54
N SER A 862 -24.28 -1.96 32.81
CA SER A 862 -24.90 -3.23 33.24
C SER A 862 -26.31 -3.45 32.68
N THR A 863 -27.01 -2.37 32.33
CA THR A 863 -28.40 -2.43 31.82
C THR A 863 -28.53 -1.92 30.39
N LEU A 864 -27.50 -1.30 29.82
CA LEU A 864 -27.56 -0.63 28.51
C LEU A 864 -28.08 -1.55 27.40
N SER A 865 -27.59 -2.80 27.32
CA SER A 865 -28.07 -3.79 26.35
C SER A 865 -29.59 -3.99 26.41
N THR A 866 -30.11 -4.22 27.62
CA THR A 866 -31.54 -4.43 27.87
C THR A 866 -32.33 -3.17 27.56
N THR A 867 -31.85 -2.00 27.98
CA THR A 867 -32.51 -0.72 27.69
C THR A 867 -32.65 -0.49 26.19
N LEU A 868 -31.58 -0.69 25.41
CA LEU A 868 -31.61 -0.53 23.96
C LEU A 868 -32.55 -1.55 23.29
N ALA A 869 -32.53 -2.80 23.76
CA ALA A 869 -33.39 -3.86 23.23
C ALA A 869 -34.88 -3.62 23.53
N ASP A 870 -35.23 -3.27 24.77
CA ASP A 870 -36.62 -3.01 25.20
C ASP A 870 -37.20 -1.77 24.52
N ALA A 871 -36.36 -0.74 24.34
CA ALA A 871 -36.71 0.43 23.56
C ALA A 871 -36.81 0.11 22.05
N GLY A 872 -36.26 -1.01 21.59
CA GLY A 872 -36.21 -1.40 20.19
C GLY A 872 -35.35 -0.47 19.35
N VAL A 873 -34.27 0.07 19.91
CA VAL A 873 -33.32 0.95 19.21
C VAL A 873 -32.62 0.17 18.10
N THR A 874 -32.65 0.71 16.87
CA THR A 874 -31.98 0.11 15.71
C THR A 874 -30.71 0.85 15.34
N THR A 875 -30.61 2.14 15.67
CA THR A 875 -29.50 2.98 15.24
C THR A 875 -29.03 3.86 16.40
N MET A 876 -27.72 3.91 16.60
CA MET A 876 -27.08 4.74 17.62
C MET A 876 -25.83 5.41 17.05
N TRP A 877 -25.58 6.65 17.50
CA TRP A 877 -24.37 7.42 17.25
C TRP A 877 -23.68 7.71 18.58
N MET A 878 -22.35 7.67 18.62
CA MET A 878 -21.58 8.06 19.80
C MET A 878 -20.15 8.45 19.46
N THR A 879 -19.51 9.23 20.33
CA THR A 879 -18.09 9.55 20.19
C THR A 879 -17.23 8.29 20.29
N ALA A 880 -16.05 8.33 19.66
CA ALA A 880 -15.07 7.25 19.68
C ALA A 880 -14.69 6.84 21.11
N SER A 881 -14.53 7.80 22.01
CA SER A 881 -14.16 7.54 23.40
C SER A 881 -15.26 6.81 24.18
N LEU A 882 -16.54 7.17 23.98
CA LEU A 882 -17.67 6.43 24.59
C LEU A 882 -17.82 5.04 23.98
N PHE A 883 -17.63 4.92 22.67
CA PHE A 883 -17.59 3.63 21.98
C PHE A 883 -16.51 2.71 22.56
N ASN A 884 -15.29 3.21 22.74
CA ASN A 884 -14.18 2.45 23.29
C ASN A 884 -14.49 1.95 24.71
N LEU A 885 -15.04 2.81 25.58
CA LEU A 885 -15.44 2.44 26.94
C LEU A 885 -16.45 1.28 26.95
N ILE A 886 -17.51 1.36 26.15
CA ILE A 886 -18.54 0.31 26.10
C ILE A 886 -17.97 -0.97 25.46
N ALA A 887 -17.11 -0.84 24.44
CA ALA A 887 -16.47 -1.96 23.77
C ALA A 887 -15.52 -2.76 24.67
N ASP A 888 -14.91 -2.10 25.67
CA ASP A 888 -14.04 -2.74 26.65
C ASP A 888 -14.81 -3.50 27.73
N GLU A 889 -15.88 -2.91 28.24
CA GLU A 889 -16.62 -3.43 29.39
C GLU A 889 -17.77 -4.38 29.00
N THR A 890 -18.57 -4.00 27.99
CA THR A 890 -19.82 -4.70 27.62
C THR A 890 -20.12 -4.58 26.10
N PRO A 891 -19.27 -5.14 25.21
CA PRO A 891 -19.43 -4.98 23.76
C PRO A 891 -20.75 -5.54 23.21
N GLU A 892 -21.35 -6.52 23.89
CA GLU A 892 -22.67 -7.09 23.58
C GLU A 892 -23.84 -6.12 23.79
N SER A 893 -23.61 -4.97 24.42
CA SER A 893 -24.62 -3.91 24.58
C SER A 893 -25.17 -3.44 23.24
N PHE A 894 -24.42 -3.59 22.15
CA PHE A 894 -24.82 -3.14 20.81
C PHE A 894 -25.61 -4.19 20.01
N LYS A 895 -25.85 -5.39 20.56
CA LYS A 895 -26.38 -6.53 19.79
C LYS A 895 -27.78 -6.31 19.21
N SER A 896 -28.59 -5.46 19.82
CA SER A 896 -29.94 -5.12 19.34
C SER A 896 -29.93 -4.10 18.18
N LEU A 897 -28.80 -3.42 17.96
CA LEU A 897 -28.67 -2.42 16.91
C LEU A 897 -28.59 -3.08 15.52
N LYS A 898 -29.09 -2.37 14.52
CA LYS A 898 -28.79 -2.64 13.11
C LYS A 898 -27.57 -1.85 12.66
N ARG A 899 -27.43 -0.61 13.15
CA ARG A 899 -26.37 0.33 12.80
C ARG A 899 -25.79 0.97 14.05
N LEU A 900 -24.47 0.99 14.12
CA LEU A 900 -23.71 1.73 15.12
C LEU A 900 -22.72 2.62 14.39
N MET A 901 -22.92 3.92 14.53
CA MET A 901 -22.05 4.93 13.96
C MET A 901 -21.16 5.49 15.08
N SER A 902 -19.87 5.69 14.83
CA SER A 902 -18.97 6.35 15.78
C SER A 902 -17.95 7.25 15.10
N GLY A 903 -17.46 8.26 15.80
CA GLY A 903 -16.47 9.21 15.27
C GLY A 903 -16.16 10.35 16.24
N GLY A 904 -15.78 11.50 15.71
CA GLY A 904 -15.26 12.65 16.47
C GLY A 904 -13.77 12.54 16.79
N GLU A 905 -13.22 11.32 16.80
CA GLU A 905 -11.79 11.02 16.89
C GLU A 905 -11.47 9.80 16.00
N ALA A 906 -10.19 9.51 15.78
CA ALA A 906 -9.78 8.31 15.06
C ALA A 906 -10.28 7.05 15.80
N LEU A 907 -11.01 6.19 15.08
CA LEU A 907 -11.56 4.96 15.69
C LEU A 907 -10.46 3.94 15.95
N SER A 908 -10.55 3.28 17.11
CA SER A 908 -9.58 2.27 17.51
C SER A 908 -9.88 0.91 16.88
N PRO A 909 -8.94 0.35 16.06
CA PRO A 909 -9.14 -0.97 15.46
C PRO A 909 -9.31 -2.09 16.49
N ALA A 910 -8.70 -1.95 17.66
CA ALA A 910 -8.80 -2.94 18.74
C ALA A 910 -10.23 -3.01 19.30
N HIS A 911 -10.84 -1.86 19.59
CA HIS A 911 -12.22 -1.79 20.10
C HIS A 911 -13.24 -2.19 19.02
N LEU A 912 -13.02 -1.79 17.77
CA LEU A 912 -13.85 -2.24 16.64
C LEU A 912 -13.85 -3.76 16.49
N ARG A 913 -12.69 -4.42 16.65
CA ARG A 913 -12.60 -5.90 16.64
C ARG A 913 -13.38 -6.55 17.79
N LYS A 914 -13.36 -5.96 18.99
CA LYS A 914 -14.16 -6.46 20.14
C LYS A 914 -15.65 -6.41 19.83
N VAL A 915 -16.15 -5.27 19.33
CA VAL A 915 -17.56 -5.13 18.97
C VAL A 915 -17.93 -6.01 17.80
N ARG A 916 -17.11 -6.12 16.75
CA ARG A 916 -17.37 -7.04 15.62
C ARG A 916 -17.48 -8.50 16.09
N ALA A 917 -16.65 -8.92 17.05
CA ALA A 917 -16.71 -10.27 17.59
C ALA A 917 -17.97 -10.52 18.44
N ALA A 918 -18.39 -9.53 19.25
CA ALA A 918 -19.58 -9.64 20.09
C ALA A 918 -20.89 -9.45 19.31
N CYS A 919 -20.86 -8.65 18.24
CA CYS A 919 -22.01 -8.16 17.49
C CYS A 919 -21.75 -8.26 15.97
N PRO A 920 -21.64 -9.48 15.40
CA PRO A 920 -21.22 -9.67 14.00
C PRO A 920 -22.18 -9.06 12.98
N ASP A 921 -23.48 -9.00 13.31
CA ASP A 921 -24.54 -8.53 12.42
C ASP A 921 -24.73 -6.99 12.45
N VAL A 922 -24.05 -6.28 13.35
CA VAL A 922 -24.14 -4.82 13.44
C VAL A 922 -23.30 -4.18 12.33
N MET A 923 -23.91 -3.23 11.60
CA MET A 923 -23.15 -2.38 10.68
C MET A 923 -22.42 -1.30 11.48
N LEU A 924 -21.09 -1.42 11.52
CA LEU A 924 -20.19 -0.44 12.12
C LEU A 924 -19.83 0.62 11.08
N ILE A 925 -20.04 1.89 11.39
CA ILE A 925 -19.81 3.00 10.47
C ILE A 925 -18.91 4.03 11.16
N ASN A 926 -17.82 4.41 10.51
CA ASN A 926 -17.04 5.59 10.88
C ASN A 926 -17.69 6.84 10.30
N GLY A 927 -17.98 7.83 11.14
CA GLY A 927 -18.53 9.12 10.74
C GLY A 927 -17.52 10.23 10.98
N TYR A 928 -17.20 11.00 9.93
CA TYR A 928 -16.31 12.15 10.01
C TYR A 928 -17.01 13.40 9.49
N GLY A 929 -16.93 14.49 10.25
CA GLY A 929 -17.30 15.81 9.78
C GLY A 929 -17.06 16.87 10.85
N PRO A 930 -16.57 18.06 10.46
CA PRO A 930 -16.59 19.22 11.34
C PRO A 930 -18.02 19.78 11.46
N THR A 931 -18.29 20.50 12.54
CA THR A 931 -19.57 21.19 12.76
C THR A 931 -19.91 22.15 11.62
N GLU A 932 -18.89 22.77 11.02
CA GLU A 932 -18.97 23.66 9.86
C GLU A 932 -19.54 23.01 8.59
N ASN A 933 -19.56 21.67 8.49
CA ASN A 933 -20.20 20.95 7.39
C ASN A 933 -21.36 20.04 7.84
N THR A 934 -21.94 20.38 8.99
CA THR A 934 -23.17 19.78 9.54
C THR A 934 -23.05 18.28 9.82
N THR A 935 -22.38 17.95 10.93
CA THR A 935 -22.22 16.59 11.49
C THR A 935 -21.36 15.66 10.64
N PHE A 936 -21.76 15.34 9.40
CA PHE A 936 -21.02 14.42 8.53
C PHE A 936 -20.63 15.06 7.19
N THR A 937 -19.33 14.93 6.90
CA THR A 937 -18.75 15.13 5.58
C THR A 937 -18.55 13.80 4.88
N CYS A 938 -17.94 12.84 5.58
CA CYS A 938 -17.63 11.51 5.06
C CYS A 938 -18.15 10.41 5.98
N THR A 939 -18.43 9.25 5.38
CA THR A 939 -18.68 8.02 6.13
C THR A 939 -17.99 6.82 5.52
N HIS A 940 -17.60 5.88 6.37
CA HIS A 940 -17.03 4.59 5.98
C HIS A 940 -17.75 3.43 6.65
N LEU A 941 -18.24 2.47 5.85
CA LEU A 941 -18.72 1.20 6.39
C LEU A 941 -17.50 0.32 6.73
N ILE A 942 -17.29 0.03 8.01
CA ILE A 942 -16.13 -0.73 8.48
C ILE A 942 -16.19 -2.18 7.96
N THR A 943 -15.17 -2.55 7.19
CA THR A 943 -15.02 -3.88 6.59
C THR A 943 -14.09 -4.77 7.40
N GLU A 944 -14.13 -6.09 7.14
CA GLU A 944 -13.16 -7.03 7.71
C GLU A 944 -11.72 -6.72 7.31
N ASN A 945 -11.52 -6.13 6.12
CA ASN A 945 -10.19 -5.74 5.68
C ASN A 945 -9.62 -4.62 6.54
N ASP A 946 -10.43 -3.62 6.89
CA ASP A 946 -10.02 -2.49 7.74
C ASP A 946 -9.63 -2.99 9.15
N LEU A 947 -10.39 -3.94 9.70
CA LEU A 947 -10.10 -4.55 11.00
C LEU A 947 -8.80 -5.36 10.99
N ARG A 948 -8.50 -6.02 9.86
CA ARG A 948 -7.29 -6.82 9.65
C ARG A 948 -6.05 -5.96 9.48
N THR A 949 -6.13 -4.88 8.69
CA THR A 949 -4.99 -3.96 8.45
C THR A 949 -4.80 -2.99 9.61
N GLY A 950 -5.86 -2.68 10.36
CA GLY A 950 -5.85 -1.65 11.39
C GLY A 950 -5.94 -0.22 10.84
N HIS A 951 -6.07 -0.06 9.52
CA HIS A 951 -6.27 1.23 8.89
C HIS A 951 -7.78 1.49 8.74
N ILE A 952 -8.32 2.47 9.47
CA ILE A 952 -9.75 2.78 9.49
C ILE A 952 -9.99 4.12 8.77
N PRO A 953 -10.43 4.12 7.49
CA PRO A 953 -10.69 5.34 6.75
C PRO A 953 -11.88 6.14 7.33
N ILE A 954 -11.88 7.45 7.08
CA ILE A 954 -13.08 8.30 7.23
C ILE A 954 -14.10 8.08 6.10
N GLY A 955 -13.67 7.43 5.02
CA GLY A 955 -14.53 6.98 3.92
C GLY A 955 -14.74 8.03 2.83
N LYS A 956 -15.93 8.03 2.25
CA LYS A 956 -16.29 8.84 1.08
C LYS A 956 -17.29 9.94 1.46
N PRO A 957 -17.35 11.05 0.70
CA PRO A 957 -18.30 12.12 0.97
C PRO A 957 -19.75 11.62 0.92
N ILE A 958 -20.60 12.18 1.79
CA ILE A 958 -22.04 11.87 1.81
C ILE A 958 -22.81 12.67 0.74
N GLY A 959 -24.13 12.45 0.62
CA GLY A 959 -24.96 13.09 -0.40
C GLY A 959 -24.79 14.61 -0.48
N ASN A 960 -24.71 15.16 -1.70
CA ASN A 960 -24.53 16.58 -2.00
C ASN A 960 -23.32 17.23 -1.29
N THR A 961 -22.28 16.42 -1.04
CA THR A 961 -20.99 16.84 -0.44
C THR A 961 -19.85 16.52 -1.38
N ARG A 962 -18.89 17.42 -1.48
CA ARG A 962 -17.65 17.21 -2.22
C ARG A 962 -16.48 17.41 -1.29
N ILE A 963 -15.40 16.70 -1.54
CA ILE A 963 -14.15 16.82 -0.80
C ILE A 963 -12.97 16.98 -1.75
N TYR A 964 -11.95 17.68 -1.29
CA TYR A 964 -10.69 17.87 -1.99
C TYR A 964 -9.56 17.77 -0.98
N VAL A 965 -8.51 17.01 -1.28
CA VAL A 965 -7.28 17.03 -0.50
C VAL A 965 -6.31 17.92 -1.27
N VAL A 966 -5.82 18.97 -0.63
CA VAL A 966 -4.94 19.97 -1.26
C VAL A 966 -3.61 20.08 -0.51
N ASP A 967 -2.55 20.38 -1.24
CA ASP A 967 -1.23 20.63 -0.66
C ASP A 967 -1.11 22.06 -0.11
N GLY A 968 0.07 22.39 0.45
CA GLY A 968 0.35 23.71 1.02
C GLY A 968 0.35 24.88 0.02
N ASP A 969 0.35 24.61 -1.28
CA ASP A 969 0.25 25.60 -2.35
C ASP A 969 -1.18 25.71 -2.90
N GLY A 970 -2.15 24.99 -2.30
CA GLY A 970 -3.55 24.98 -2.70
C GLY A 970 -3.85 24.18 -3.97
N GLN A 971 -2.93 23.31 -4.41
CA GLN A 971 -3.14 22.40 -5.53
C GLN A 971 -3.68 21.05 -5.04
N LEU A 972 -4.37 20.30 -5.91
CA LEU A 972 -4.84 18.96 -5.56
C LEU A 972 -3.67 18.03 -5.23
N ALA A 973 -3.73 17.39 -4.06
CA ALA A 973 -2.78 16.37 -3.67
C ALA A 973 -3.04 15.08 -4.47
N PRO A 974 -1.99 14.41 -4.97
CA PRO A 974 -2.15 13.08 -5.58
C PRO A 974 -2.67 12.04 -4.58
N VAL A 975 -3.24 10.94 -5.09
CA VAL A 975 -3.59 9.78 -4.26
C VAL A 975 -2.35 9.27 -3.49
N ASP A 976 -2.56 8.87 -2.23
CA ASP A 976 -1.53 8.46 -1.26
C ASP A 976 -0.56 9.58 -0.81
N VAL A 977 -0.88 10.86 -1.09
CA VAL A 977 -0.12 12.02 -0.60
C VAL A 977 -0.94 12.78 0.46
N TRP A 978 -0.27 13.21 1.52
CA TRP A 978 -0.88 14.02 2.58
C TRP A 978 -1.24 15.41 2.09
N GLY A 979 -2.36 15.93 2.57
CA GLY A 979 -2.81 17.29 2.32
C GLY A 979 -3.95 17.69 3.24
N GLU A 980 -4.34 18.96 3.18
CA GLU A 980 -5.47 19.51 3.93
C GLU A 980 -6.79 19.12 3.24
N LEU A 981 -7.76 18.66 4.03
CA LEU A 981 -9.06 18.22 3.54
C LEU A 981 -10.06 19.39 3.52
N TYR A 982 -10.49 19.77 2.33
CA TYR A 982 -11.53 20.77 2.08
C TYR A 982 -12.85 20.07 1.81
N ALA A 983 -13.94 20.68 2.29
CA ALA A 983 -15.30 20.21 2.04
C ALA A 983 -16.10 21.30 1.30
N ALA A 984 -16.99 20.88 0.40
CA ALA A 984 -17.89 21.76 -0.33
C ALA A 984 -19.28 21.15 -0.48
N GLY A 985 -20.28 21.98 -0.78
CA GLY A 985 -21.64 21.54 -1.05
C GLY A 985 -22.64 21.95 0.02
N ASP A 986 -23.82 21.34 0.00
CA ASP A 986 -25.02 21.88 0.65
C ASP A 986 -25.07 21.70 2.18
N GLY A 987 -24.06 21.07 2.79
CA GLY A 987 -23.98 21.00 4.26
C GLY A 987 -23.06 22.03 4.90
N LEU A 988 -22.41 22.87 4.09
CA LEU A 988 -21.64 23.99 4.62
C LEU A 988 -22.56 24.94 5.40
N ALA A 989 -22.10 25.29 6.58
CA ALA A 989 -22.62 26.38 7.38
C ALA A 989 -22.51 27.71 6.63
N LEU A 990 -23.28 28.71 7.06
CA LEU A 990 -23.23 30.07 6.52
C LEU A 990 -21.98 30.85 6.99
N GLY A 991 -21.25 30.33 7.97
CA GLY A 991 -20.08 30.92 8.58
C GLY A 991 -20.15 30.95 10.10
N TYR A 992 -19.38 31.85 10.70
CA TYR A 992 -19.33 32.05 12.14
C TYR A 992 -20.02 33.34 12.60
N THR A 993 -20.69 33.29 13.74
CA THR A 993 -21.19 34.47 14.45
C THR A 993 -20.04 35.40 14.82
N GLY A 994 -20.24 36.72 14.66
CA GLY A 994 -19.30 37.74 15.15
C GLY A 994 -17.89 37.74 14.55
N ALA A 995 -17.60 36.87 13.57
CA ALA A 995 -16.25 36.64 13.06
C ALA A 995 -16.18 36.54 11.52
N PRO A 996 -16.56 37.60 10.77
CA PRO A 996 -16.55 37.58 9.30
C PRO A 996 -15.18 37.29 8.70
N GLU A 997 -14.09 37.80 9.29
CA GLU A 997 -12.72 37.51 8.83
C GLU A 997 -12.38 36.01 8.92
N ARG A 998 -12.94 35.30 9.91
CA ARG A 998 -12.74 33.84 10.03
C ARG A 998 -13.57 33.10 8.99
N THR A 999 -14.78 33.58 8.71
CA THR A 999 -15.63 33.06 7.63
C THR A 999 -14.98 33.28 6.26
N GLU A 1000 -14.30 34.40 6.03
CA GLU A 1000 -13.58 34.65 4.78
C GLU A 1000 -12.32 33.79 4.63
N LYS A 1001 -11.68 33.44 5.75
CA LYS A 1001 -10.49 32.58 5.76
C LYS A 1001 -10.84 31.09 5.59
N SER A 1002 -11.97 30.64 6.13
CA SER A 1002 -12.45 29.25 6.07
C SER A 1002 -13.14 28.96 4.74
#